data_AF-A0A3M1TTJ5-F1
#
_entry.id   AF-A0A3M1TTJ5-F1
#
_cell.length_a   1.000
_cell.length_b   1.000
_cell.length_c   1.000
_cell.angle_alpha   90.00
_cell.angle_beta   90.00
_cell.angle_gamma   90.00
#
_symmetry.space_group_name_H-M   'P 1'
#
loop_
_entity.id
_entity.type
_entity.pdbx_description
1 polymer ?
#
loop_
_entity_poly.entity_id
_entity_poly.type
_entity_poly.pdbx_seq_one_letter_code
_entity_poly.pdbx_strand_id
1 'polypeptide(L)'
;MTLSRTATHRFLGLALGAGVLALLACDAPQLEVHLRYDEGASTLLIGLSRPLQSGEQLRVGLRQGDPGTLDCASRPSHLEPVETHAAAAPDLGVEVFEGPRVDPAYFEDTVYDTRWLEGEPTAEMLAAAEKGEWLVDLCVMRGDAVVQQAEMDLKRALDRKGVDGKADGEGSRIVSTVAYAEACVEALGEIPFFEPLGDGDYTTYDCLDSTPIPTTVTGPDGVVEYPETQVIACDNPQYIYSLCEPNAVSGRTNGPRVASRSNAQGTHWVLLCRKAKTEEGQYNDIAMIGHNPYTGKTCFFQNALYSRTDGRHVPHPADKVQSEASPQQSNSLWRGIHGGLGSGIQCADCHDADPFIHSPWIDGAVDENGDPIVPKMGIDDDFALGFNDSPYTIVNARGQGWTMPRQLVDDEAAACTRCHRIGSGRWAREWVRRLNGTDARWDRIVTEAYKRFEHRYWMPPDLEGLDEATFGESEYAKAMERILHCGSNPSDCDWLDLPTEPVSEPGEAVTIDLEGTALAMEAAKVLGAEVRDPADPRCTGPEGSCATRRCAECHSVSKNGLRDWLDLTRNAWSECGLDRDPKSLTEAEARAAIDCMRTDPNDPETPFAAAKLGVLAAGVQYGPFRDLFRKAYGDDWLPRYMRFKARVSMPKGNHPKLSQKEFATVVKWMERGLNDLDTVIEEPPPPTACQPFIDAAALSAHAETMRYEGWGAVNAEAGIRMFGCEGRDPTACFSGMPERPEWARNGRLVELTRLSFRSSFWTRSSADGRFVGNGGGPSGATITDLLTGRDIGVDASYDPGFFPDNSGFIFQGGGAGICTQSVLERDDHIDFDEPECIRAAGINLYQHTARGLSGDYFIINSQFTSDAGRGSSDPRANFGPTSTMKFTPMIFNGSTYEPQKAIIVDSPYEGDSVLSPSAQLVVSRLAGPDGTSLGYVVRRVRVQRYGDRYAIDIGQKLAEICVSGAKPNISFDERFFVTHHYENGTSNILLVDLLTGESHQVTEMPSNARALYPHFRSDGWFYFLVKTDAGEEYVLASDAALKLAQAGGGSGGSGGSARAPRAHGELVIDEILYDPSGLADNLGEWFELYNPTSDPLTLAGCVLAGKSRSEVLGDLVVPPRGYVTFARSQEVSFTPDALFGVPLTNTGGSISITCGGITIDEVAYGGGGFPSLSGRALSLDPMWQDADRNDVGEYWCDGGLGTPGAPNPPCN
;
A
#
# COMPACT_ATOMS: atom_id res chain seq x y z
N MET A 1 -16.85 6.34 33.98
CA MET A 1 -16.52 7.42 34.92
C MET A 1 -15.28 8.13 34.35
N THR A 2 -15.44 9.08 33.41
CA THR A 2 -15.48 10.57 33.60
C THR A 2 -14.18 11.11 34.24
N LEU A 3 -13.35 12.01 33.70
CA LEU A 3 -13.44 13.15 32.74
C LEU A 3 -11.96 13.53 32.40
N SER A 4 -11.54 13.72 31.13
CA SER A 4 -11.60 14.93 30.30
C SER A 4 -10.59 16.07 30.61
N ARG A 5 -9.76 16.38 29.58
CA ARG A 5 -9.41 17.73 29.01
C ARG A 5 -8.12 18.50 29.41
N THR A 6 -7.28 18.69 28.38
CA THR A 6 -6.74 19.95 27.78
C THR A 6 -5.64 20.81 28.45
N ALA A 7 -4.52 20.90 27.73
CA ALA A 7 -3.94 22.08 27.04
C ALA A 7 -3.12 23.18 27.79
N THR A 8 -1.96 23.45 27.17
CA THR A 8 -1.33 24.76 26.86
C THR A 8 -0.73 25.68 27.96
N HIS A 9 0.60 25.79 27.86
CA HIS A 9 1.46 27.00 27.79
C HIS A 9 1.34 28.19 28.79
N ARG A 10 2.57 28.57 29.24
CA ARG A 10 3.16 29.92 29.42
C ARG A 10 3.23 30.56 30.83
N PHE A 11 4.44 31.10 31.05
CA PHE A 11 4.87 32.28 31.81
C PHE A 11 5.50 32.14 33.22
N LEU A 12 6.77 32.61 33.25
CA LEU A 12 7.47 33.37 34.28
C LEU A 12 6.59 33.96 35.41
N GLY A 13 7.06 33.80 36.64
CA GLY A 13 6.63 34.62 37.78
C GLY A 13 7.29 34.23 39.10
N LEU A 14 8.31 34.99 39.51
CA LEU A 14 8.86 34.97 40.87
C LEU A 14 7.77 35.26 41.92
N ALA A 15 7.75 34.50 43.02
CA ALA A 15 7.40 35.03 44.35
C ALA A 15 8.01 34.16 45.48
N LEU A 16 8.72 34.83 46.39
CA LEU A 16 9.37 34.33 47.60
C LEU A 16 8.38 33.71 48.61
N GLY A 17 8.84 32.74 49.41
CA GLY A 17 8.12 32.32 50.61
C GLY A 17 8.61 31.07 51.35
N ALA A 18 9.84 31.11 51.85
CA ALA A 18 10.48 30.28 52.88
C ALA A 18 9.74 29.09 53.55
N GLY A 19 10.42 27.94 53.59
CA GLY A 19 10.40 27.05 54.76
C GLY A 19 10.58 25.56 54.50
N VAL A 20 11.82 25.08 54.35
CA VAL A 20 12.46 24.00 55.14
C VAL A 20 13.84 23.72 54.50
N LEU A 21 14.88 23.96 55.29
CA LEU A 21 16.28 23.80 54.94
C LEU A 21 16.64 22.31 54.98
N ALA A 22 16.71 21.67 53.81
CA ALA A 22 17.54 20.48 53.62
C ALA A 22 18.65 20.90 52.66
N LEU A 23 19.89 20.91 53.16
CA LEU A 23 21.08 21.18 52.35
C LEU A 23 21.14 20.14 51.22
N LEU A 24 20.83 20.57 49.99
CA LEU A 24 21.29 19.90 48.80
C LEU A 24 22.82 20.00 48.82
N ALA A 25 23.48 18.85 48.99
CA ALA A 25 24.86 18.72 48.59
C ALA A 25 24.89 19.03 47.09
N CYS A 26 25.47 20.18 46.72
CA CYS A 26 25.93 20.36 45.36
C CYS A 26 27.01 19.30 45.13
N ASP A 27 26.76 18.33 44.26
CA ASP A 27 27.84 17.56 43.66
C ASP A 27 28.81 18.55 43.03
N ALA A 28 30.06 18.50 43.47
CA ALA A 28 31.12 19.24 42.80
C ALA A 28 31.24 18.67 41.37
N PRO A 29 31.45 19.51 40.33
CA PRO A 29 31.68 18.99 38.99
C PRO A 29 32.87 18.03 39.03
N GLN A 30 32.71 16.85 38.43
CA GLN A 30 33.80 15.88 38.26
C GLN A 30 34.98 16.58 37.57
N LEU A 31 36.21 16.28 38.01
CA LEU A 31 37.41 16.82 37.39
C LEU A 31 37.59 16.12 36.03
N GLU A 32 37.50 16.86 34.93
CA GLU A 32 37.63 16.32 33.58
C GLU A 32 39.11 16.12 33.23
N VAL A 33 39.42 15.01 32.58
CA VAL A 33 40.77 14.66 32.15
C VAL A 33 40.86 14.69 30.63
N HIS A 34 41.85 15.41 30.12
CA HIS A 34 42.21 15.46 28.71
C HIS A 34 43.53 14.73 28.47
N LEU A 35 43.60 13.94 27.40
CA LEU A 35 44.82 13.22 27.01
C LEU A 35 45.42 13.82 25.74
N ARG A 36 46.75 13.89 25.67
CA ARG A 36 47.45 14.25 24.44
C ARG A 36 48.77 13.51 24.29
N TYR A 37 49.02 12.93 23.12
CA TYR A 37 50.32 12.36 22.80
C TYR A 37 51.26 13.40 22.20
N ASP A 38 52.43 13.58 22.82
CA ASP A 38 53.55 14.33 22.25
C ASP A 38 54.43 13.38 21.44
N GLU A 39 54.31 13.45 20.11
CA GLU A 39 55.08 12.63 19.17
C GLU A 39 56.59 12.88 19.27
N GLY A 40 57.01 14.12 19.54
CA GLY A 40 58.44 14.49 19.61
C GLY A 40 59.12 13.97 20.87
N ALA A 41 58.39 13.92 21.98
CA ALA A 41 58.88 13.39 23.26
C ALA A 41 58.56 11.91 23.48
N SER A 42 57.64 11.34 22.69
CA SER A 42 57.01 10.03 22.90
C SER A 42 56.40 9.90 24.30
N THR A 43 55.72 10.95 24.75
CA THR A 43 55.17 11.07 26.11
C THR A 43 53.68 11.36 26.08
N LEU A 44 52.94 10.80 27.03
CA LEU A 44 51.53 11.13 27.26
C LEU A 44 51.43 12.38 28.13
N LEU A 45 50.72 13.39 27.66
CA LEU A 45 50.39 14.61 28.39
C LEU A 45 48.97 14.49 28.98
N ILE A 46 48.83 14.93 30.23
CA ILE A 46 47.60 14.83 31.01
C ILE A 46 47.12 16.23 31.38
N GLY A 47 46.00 16.66 30.79
CA GLY A 47 45.33 17.91 31.10
C GLY A 47 44.23 17.73 32.14
N LEU A 48 44.15 18.62 33.13
CA LEU A 48 43.14 18.59 34.18
C LEU A 48 42.27 19.86 34.13
N SER A 49 40.93 19.73 34.05
CA SER A 49 40.03 20.88 33.91
C SER A 49 40.04 21.87 35.08
N ARG A 50 40.58 21.45 36.23
CA ARG A 50 40.97 22.33 37.33
C ARG A 50 42.35 21.96 37.86
N PRO A 51 43.06 22.91 38.50
CA PRO A 51 44.30 22.59 39.18
C PRO A 51 44.13 21.59 40.32
N LEU A 52 45.19 20.83 40.61
CA LEU A 52 45.25 19.97 41.80
C LEU A 52 45.14 20.82 43.07
N GLN A 53 44.27 20.41 44.00
CA GLN A 53 44.12 21.07 45.29
C GLN A 53 45.24 20.67 46.24
N SER A 54 45.46 21.47 47.29
CA SER A 54 46.46 21.17 48.32
C SER A 54 46.27 19.76 48.91
N GLY A 55 47.29 18.91 48.78
CA GLY A 55 47.28 17.52 49.24
C GLY A 55 46.75 16.49 48.23
N GLU A 56 46.32 16.91 47.04
CA GLU A 56 46.02 16.00 45.91
C GLU A 56 47.31 15.62 45.17
N GLN A 57 47.42 14.36 44.78
CA GLN A 57 48.51 13.82 43.96
C GLN A 57 47.91 13.09 42.75
N LEU A 58 48.34 13.48 41.55
CA LEU A 58 48.03 12.80 40.30
C LEU A 58 48.96 11.59 40.12
N ARG A 59 48.39 10.43 39.79
CA ARG A 59 49.11 9.21 39.45
C ARG A 59 48.58 8.65 38.14
N VAL A 60 49.46 8.28 37.22
CA VAL A 60 49.09 7.82 35.88
C VAL A 60 49.96 6.64 35.49
N GLY A 61 49.37 5.67 34.80
CA GLY A 61 50.07 4.50 34.28
C GLY A 61 49.43 3.99 32.99
N LEU A 62 50.19 3.17 32.27
CA LEU A 62 49.72 2.48 31.07
C LEU A 62 49.58 0.99 31.38
N ARG A 63 48.48 0.40 30.91
CA ARG A 63 48.20 -1.03 31.07
C ARG A 63 47.58 -1.57 29.78
N GLN A 64 47.88 -2.81 29.43
CA GLN A 64 47.14 -3.52 28.39
C GLN A 64 46.16 -4.48 29.04
N GLY A 65 44.90 -4.49 28.60
CA GLY A 65 43.88 -5.41 29.09
C GLY A 65 42.47 -4.87 28.90
N ASP A 66 41.53 -5.41 29.67
CA ASP A 66 40.15 -4.96 29.64
C ASP A 66 39.89 -3.77 30.60
N PRO A 67 38.93 -2.90 30.23
CA PRO A 67 38.48 -1.83 31.08
C PRO A 67 37.59 -2.33 32.25
N GLY A 68 37.33 -1.47 33.23
CA GLY A 68 36.57 -1.73 34.44
C GLY A 68 37.38 -2.40 35.56
N THR A 69 38.72 -2.48 35.45
CA THR A 69 39.56 -3.19 36.44
C THR A 69 40.41 -2.28 37.33
N LEU A 70 40.40 -0.97 37.08
CA LEU A 70 41.11 0.01 37.89
C LEU A 70 40.50 0.16 39.30
N ASP A 71 41.30 -0.14 40.32
CA ASP A 71 41.01 0.18 41.73
C ASP A 71 42.13 1.06 42.29
N CYS A 72 41.89 2.38 42.33
CA CYS A 72 42.85 3.35 42.87
C CYS A 72 43.14 3.15 44.37
N ALA A 73 42.23 2.57 45.14
CA ALA A 73 42.43 2.34 46.57
C ALA A 73 43.47 1.24 46.82
N SER A 74 43.58 0.27 45.91
CA SER A 74 44.59 -0.80 45.98
C SER A 74 46.03 -0.33 45.71
N ARG A 75 46.20 0.89 45.17
CA ARG A 75 47.48 1.44 44.68
C ARG A 75 48.22 0.49 43.73
N PRO A 76 47.67 0.27 42.52
CA PRO A 76 48.31 -0.57 41.51
C PRO A 76 49.75 -0.16 41.24
N SER A 77 50.64 -1.14 41.05
CA SER A 77 52.08 -0.90 40.93
C SER A 77 52.50 -0.23 39.63
N HIS A 78 51.63 -0.18 38.61
CA HIS A 78 51.92 0.50 37.34
C HIS A 78 51.62 2.00 37.36
N LEU A 79 50.98 2.51 38.42
CA LEU A 79 50.62 3.92 38.58
C LEU A 79 51.72 4.71 39.28
N GLU A 80 52.39 5.57 38.53
CA GLU A 80 53.47 6.41 39.03
C GLU A 80 52.97 7.84 39.34
N PRO A 81 53.46 8.51 40.40
CA PRO A 81 53.19 9.91 40.66
C PRO A 81 53.67 10.81 39.51
N VAL A 82 52.82 11.76 39.11
CA VAL A 82 53.14 12.76 38.09
C VAL A 82 53.24 14.14 38.73
N GLU A 83 54.45 14.70 38.75
CA GLU A 83 54.75 16.00 39.40
C GLU A 83 55.32 17.04 38.43
N THR A 84 55.65 16.64 37.20
CA THR A 84 56.29 17.50 36.20
C THR A 84 55.22 18.22 35.37
N HIS A 85 55.21 19.55 35.42
CA HIS A 85 54.38 20.37 34.55
C HIS A 85 54.98 20.46 33.14
N ALA A 86 54.16 20.25 32.12
CA ALA A 86 54.59 20.36 30.72
C ALA A 86 54.75 21.84 30.32
N ALA A 87 55.75 22.13 29.46
CA ALA A 87 56.11 23.51 29.10
C ALA A 87 55.03 24.26 28.29
N ALA A 88 54.15 23.56 27.55
CA ALA A 88 52.82 23.99 27.09
C ALA A 88 52.18 22.94 26.15
N ALA A 89 50.88 22.66 26.34
CA ALA A 89 49.99 22.13 25.29
C ALA A 89 48.83 23.14 25.11
N PRO A 90 49.04 24.24 24.37
CA PRO A 90 48.16 25.41 24.39
C PRO A 90 46.76 25.13 23.83
N ASP A 91 46.59 24.04 23.07
CA ASP A 91 45.30 23.57 22.55
C ASP A 91 44.42 22.89 23.59
N LEU A 92 44.98 22.42 24.71
CA LEU A 92 44.18 21.85 25.82
C LEU A 92 43.58 22.93 26.73
N GLY A 93 44.14 24.14 26.77
CA GLY A 93 43.59 25.27 27.55
C GLY A 93 43.53 25.07 29.08
N VAL A 94 44.16 24.01 29.61
CA VAL A 94 44.11 23.60 31.02
C VAL A 94 45.52 23.39 31.62
N GLU A 95 45.62 23.05 32.91
CA GLU A 95 46.91 22.65 33.52
C GLU A 95 47.34 21.28 32.98
N VAL A 96 48.61 21.17 32.54
CA VAL A 96 49.12 19.99 31.83
C VAL A 96 50.33 19.40 32.54
N PHE A 97 50.31 18.07 32.69
CA PHE A 97 51.35 17.27 33.33
C PHE A 97 52.01 16.31 32.33
N GLU A 98 53.31 16.05 32.48
CA GLU A 98 54.06 15.05 31.70
C GLU A 98 53.89 13.66 32.32
N GLY A 99 53.03 12.84 31.71
CA GLY A 99 52.76 11.45 32.10
C GLY A 99 53.79 10.44 31.57
N PRO A 100 53.43 9.16 31.50
CA PRO A 100 54.36 8.09 31.10
C PRO A 100 54.76 8.19 29.61
N ARG A 101 55.92 7.60 29.28
CA ARG A 101 56.33 7.40 27.88
C ARG A 101 55.44 6.35 27.22
N VAL A 102 55.08 6.60 25.96
CA VAL A 102 54.24 5.71 25.15
C VAL A 102 55.03 5.26 23.93
N ASP A 103 55.12 3.95 23.73
CA ASP A 103 55.63 3.38 22.48
C ASP A 103 54.60 3.63 21.37
N PRO A 104 54.96 4.29 20.24
CA PRO A 104 54.04 4.51 19.13
C PRO A 104 53.33 3.24 18.63
N ALA A 105 53.96 2.07 18.75
CA ALA A 105 53.37 0.79 18.33
C ALA A 105 52.08 0.44 19.12
N TYR A 106 51.87 1.00 20.31
CA TYR A 106 50.66 0.77 21.10
C TYR A 106 49.39 1.33 20.44
N PHE A 107 49.53 2.28 19.50
CA PHE A 107 48.42 2.84 18.76
C PHE A 107 48.00 2.00 17.54
N GLU A 108 48.85 1.07 17.08
CA GLU A 108 48.65 0.28 15.84
C GLU A 108 47.84 -1.02 16.06
N ASP A 109 47.35 -1.28 17.29
CA ASP A 109 46.73 -2.54 17.71
C ASP A 109 45.26 -2.70 17.23
N THR A 110 45.05 -2.79 15.91
CA THR A 110 43.74 -3.14 15.34
C THR A 110 43.65 -4.64 15.06
N VAL A 111 43.02 -5.37 15.98
CA VAL A 111 42.82 -6.83 15.86
C VAL A 111 41.61 -7.22 15.00
N TYR A 112 40.65 -6.29 14.81
CA TYR A 112 39.42 -6.52 14.05
C TYR A 112 39.53 -6.02 12.61
N ASP A 113 39.27 -6.92 11.67
CA ASP A 113 39.21 -6.68 10.24
C ASP A 113 38.09 -7.51 9.58
N THR A 114 37.95 -7.44 8.25
CA THR A 114 36.90 -8.14 7.50
C THR A 114 36.89 -9.66 7.71
N ARG A 115 38.00 -10.29 8.10
CA ARG A 115 38.06 -11.75 8.35
C ARG A 115 37.18 -12.18 9.51
N TRP A 116 36.88 -11.28 10.44
CA TRP A 116 35.95 -11.53 11.55
C TRP A 116 34.49 -11.65 11.10
N LEU A 117 34.16 -11.16 9.89
CA LEU A 117 32.84 -11.27 9.27
C LEU A 117 32.70 -12.44 8.30
N GLU A 118 33.81 -13.04 7.85
CA GLU A 118 33.83 -14.05 6.79
C GLU A 118 33.71 -15.50 7.31
N GLY A 119 33.60 -15.69 8.63
CA GLY A 119 33.40 -16.99 9.27
C GLY A 119 33.64 -16.98 10.78
N GLU A 120 33.68 -18.16 11.40
CA GLU A 120 34.06 -18.30 12.81
C GLU A 120 35.53 -17.91 13.02
N PRO A 121 35.85 -17.09 14.04
CA PRO A 121 37.20 -16.60 14.28
C PRO A 121 38.16 -17.73 14.63
N THR A 122 39.42 -17.62 14.21
CA THR A 122 40.44 -18.60 14.56
C THR A 122 40.88 -18.43 16.02
N ALA A 123 41.48 -19.48 16.60
CA ALA A 123 42.05 -19.40 17.94
C ALA A 123 43.12 -18.29 18.08
N GLU A 124 43.87 -18.01 17.00
CA GLU A 124 44.85 -16.91 16.98
C GLU A 124 44.19 -15.53 17.03
N MET A 125 43.07 -15.37 16.32
CA MET A 125 42.28 -14.13 16.35
C MET A 125 41.68 -13.88 17.73
N LEU A 126 41.09 -14.92 18.34
CA LEU A 126 40.55 -14.85 19.70
C LEU A 126 41.65 -14.52 20.72
N ALA A 127 42.81 -15.19 20.65
CA ALA A 127 43.94 -14.91 21.54
C ALA A 127 44.52 -13.50 21.35
N ALA A 128 44.43 -12.92 20.15
CA ALA A 128 44.80 -11.53 19.91
C ALA A 128 43.78 -10.56 20.55
N ALA A 129 42.48 -10.85 20.44
CA ALA A 129 41.42 -10.04 21.05
C ALA A 129 41.48 -10.07 22.59
N GLU A 130 41.79 -11.22 23.18
CA GLU A 130 41.95 -11.43 24.64
C GLU A 130 43.07 -10.60 25.29
N LYS A 131 44.03 -10.09 24.51
CA LYS A 131 45.06 -9.19 25.05
C LYS A 131 44.48 -7.85 25.50
N GLY A 132 43.26 -7.51 25.08
CA GLY A 132 42.61 -6.25 25.39
C GLY A 132 43.19 -5.08 24.62
N GLU A 133 43.02 -3.87 25.13
CA GLU A 133 43.56 -2.65 24.53
C GLU A 133 44.51 -1.94 25.49
N TRP A 134 45.27 -0.98 24.98
CA TRP A 134 46.08 -0.12 25.82
C TRP A 134 45.22 0.95 26.47
N LEU A 135 45.22 0.96 27.80
CA LEU A 135 44.46 1.85 28.67
C LEU A 135 45.39 2.79 29.42
N VAL A 136 44.88 4.00 29.66
CA VAL A 136 45.45 5.00 30.55
C VAL A 136 44.67 4.94 31.85
N ASP A 137 45.34 4.46 32.89
CA ASP A 137 44.77 4.41 34.24
C ASP A 137 45.24 5.67 34.98
N LEU A 138 44.29 6.40 35.59
CA LEU A 138 44.55 7.63 36.30
C LEU A 138 43.86 7.64 37.66
N CYS A 139 44.62 8.04 38.69
CA CYS A 139 44.12 8.26 40.04
C CYS A 139 44.51 9.65 40.53
N VAL A 140 43.55 10.41 41.03
CA VAL A 140 43.80 11.58 41.87
C VAL A 140 43.60 11.16 43.32
N MET A 141 44.66 11.22 44.11
CA MET A 141 44.67 10.73 45.49
C MET A 141 44.85 11.88 46.47
N ARG A 142 44.14 11.86 47.61
CA ARG A 142 44.39 12.73 48.76
C ARG A 142 44.79 11.87 49.96
N GLY A 143 46.09 11.60 50.09
CA GLY A 143 46.59 10.58 51.01
C GLY A 143 46.17 9.18 50.55
N ASP A 144 45.40 8.46 51.38
CA ASP A 144 44.84 7.14 51.05
C ASP A 144 43.44 7.22 50.41
N ALA A 145 42.81 8.41 50.39
CA ALA A 145 41.48 8.58 49.79
C ALA A 145 41.58 8.79 48.28
N VAL A 146 40.76 8.06 47.52
CA VAL A 146 40.56 8.26 46.08
C VAL A 146 39.66 9.49 45.90
N VAL A 147 40.20 10.54 45.29
CA VAL A 147 39.43 11.74 44.90
C VAL A 147 38.73 11.50 43.57
N GLN A 148 39.44 10.88 42.64
CA GLN A 148 38.90 10.46 41.35
C GLN A 148 39.72 9.30 40.79
N GLN A 149 39.03 8.41 40.07
CA GLN A 149 39.66 7.42 39.21
C GLN A 149 39.09 7.56 37.80
N ALA A 150 39.93 7.33 36.80
CA ALA A 150 39.52 7.33 35.41
C ALA A 150 40.35 6.30 34.65
N GLU A 151 39.68 5.58 33.76
CA GLU A 151 40.28 4.62 32.85
C GLU A 151 39.85 4.99 31.43
N MET A 152 40.81 5.09 30.51
CA MET A 152 40.56 5.63 29.18
C MET A 152 41.34 4.86 28.12
N ASP A 153 40.76 4.66 26.94
CA ASP A 153 41.51 4.16 25.77
C ASP A 153 42.67 5.12 25.45
N LEU A 154 43.89 4.56 25.35
CA LEU A 154 45.09 5.29 24.99
C LEU A 154 44.94 6.05 23.67
N LYS A 155 44.17 5.54 22.71
CA LYS A 155 43.94 6.21 21.42
C LYS A 155 43.29 7.58 21.56
N ARG A 156 42.58 7.86 22.66
CA ARG A 156 42.04 9.19 22.97
C ARG A 156 43.12 10.27 23.01
N ALA A 157 44.37 9.91 23.30
CA ALA A 157 45.51 10.83 23.29
C ALA A 157 45.89 11.33 21.89
N LEU A 158 45.46 10.64 20.83
CA LEU A 158 45.69 11.04 19.45
C LEU A 158 44.55 11.89 18.88
N ASP A 159 43.40 11.94 19.55
CA ASP A 159 42.26 12.69 19.07
C ASP A 159 42.56 14.19 19.05
N ARG A 160 42.18 14.85 17.95
CA ARG A 160 42.29 16.29 17.76
C ARG A 160 40.99 16.82 17.19
N LYS A 161 40.42 17.82 17.85
CA LYS A 161 39.38 18.66 17.24
C LYS A 161 40.02 19.53 16.16
N GLY A 162 39.29 19.81 15.09
CA GLY A 162 39.68 20.72 14.02
C GLY A 162 39.83 22.16 14.49
N VAL A 163 40.36 23.03 13.63
CA VAL A 163 40.67 24.44 13.95
C VAL A 163 39.44 25.27 14.35
N ASP A 164 38.25 24.80 13.98
CA ASP A 164 36.93 25.34 14.28
C ASP A 164 36.30 24.74 15.56
N GLY A 165 37.02 23.85 16.25
CA GLY A 165 36.54 23.15 17.44
C GLY A 165 35.64 21.95 17.15
N LYS A 166 35.44 21.60 15.87
CA LYS A 166 34.61 20.47 15.44
C LYS A 166 35.43 19.23 15.14
N ALA A 167 34.82 18.06 15.21
CA ALA A 167 35.54 16.79 15.03
C ALA A 167 35.80 16.44 13.54
N ASP A 168 35.34 17.26 12.60
CA ASP A 168 35.41 17.05 11.14
C ASP A 168 36.13 18.16 10.35
N GLY A 169 36.68 19.17 11.02
CA GLY A 169 37.41 20.30 10.40
C GLY A 169 38.84 19.95 9.94
N GLU A 170 39.47 20.83 9.15
CA GLU A 170 40.86 20.68 8.71
C GLU A 170 41.81 20.54 9.92
N GLY A 171 42.66 19.50 9.92
CA GLY A 171 43.55 19.19 11.05
C GLY A 171 42.91 18.38 12.20
N SER A 172 41.62 18.01 12.09
CA SER A 172 41.00 17.05 13.00
C SER A 172 41.59 15.65 12.82
N ARG A 173 41.61 14.88 13.91
CA ARG A 173 42.02 13.46 13.95
C ARG A 173 41.08 12.76 14.91
N ILE A 174 40.26 11.84 14.43
CA ILE A 174 39.40 11.00 15.27
C ILE A 174 39.91 9.57 15.15
N VAL A 175 40.29 8.94 16.25
CA VAL A 175 40.70 7.52 16.26
C VAL A 175 40.10 6.72 17.41
N SER A 176 39.54 7.39 18.44
CA SER A 176 38.79 6.71 19.51
C SER A 176 37.29 6.63 19.22
N THR A 177 36.62 5.63 19.79
CA THR A 177 35.17 5.47 19.68
C THR A 177 34.41 6.67 20.23
N VAL A 178 34.85 7.20 21.37
CA VAL A 178 34.18 8.33 22.04
C VAL A 178 34.20 9.59 21.17
N ALA A 179 35.35 9.94 20.60
CA ALA A 179 35.44 11.11 19.72
C ALA A 179 34.63 10.91 18.42
N TYR A 180 34.56 9.67 17.92
CA TYR A 180 33.70 9.35 16.77
C TYR A 180 32.21 9.47 17.12
N ALA A 181 31.82 9.01 18.30
CA ALA A 181 30.45 9.12 18.80
C ALA A 181 30.02 10.59 18.98
N GLU A 182 30.88 11.44 19.53
CA GLU A 182 30.63 12.88 19.60
C GLU A 182 30.40 13.50 18.20
N ALA A 183 31.23 13.14 17.22
CA ALA A 183 31.07 13.60 15.84
C ALA A 183 29.75 13.10 15.23
N CYS A 184 29.34 11.88 15.55
CA CYS A 184 28.06 11.31 15.13
C CYS A 184 26.88 12.05 15.74
N VAL A 185 26.89 12.32 17.05
CA VAL A 185 25.84 13.08 17.73
C VAL A 185 25.78 14.52 17.19
N GLU A 186 26.91 15.15 16.90
CA GLU A 186 26.93 16.49 16.27
C GLU A 186 26.27 16.46 14.87
N ALA A 187 26.54 15.42 14.07
CA ALA A 187 26.06 15.34 12.69
C ALA A 187 24.63 14.78 12.54
N LEU A 188 24.19 13.94 13.47
CA LEU A 188 22.95 13.15 13.37
C LEU A 188 21.94 13.46 14.48
N GLY A 189 22.32 14.26 15.48
CA GLY A 189 21.55 14.43 16.70
C GLY A 189 21.73 13.27 17.68
N GLU A 190 21.11 13.45 18.85
CA GLU A 190 21.27 12.53 19.99
C GLU A 190 20.81 11.09 19.68
N ILE A 191 21.44 10.12 20.34
CA ILE A 191 21.11 8.69 20.20
C ILE A 191 19.95 8.33 21.15
N PRO A 192 18.74 8.02 20.64
CA PRO A 192 17.50 8.00 21.43
C PRO A 192 17.30 6.74 22.29
N PHE A 193 18.30 5.87 22.42
CA PHE A 193 18.26 4.70 23.31
C PHE A 193 18.67 5.04 24.75
N PHE A 194 19.38 6.15 24.96
CA PHE A 194 20.07 6.46 26.21
C PHE A 194 19.63 7.82 26.73
N GLU A 195 19.16 7.89 27.98
CA GLU A 195 18.77 9.15 28.62
C GLU A 195 20.03 9.90 29.09
N PRO A 196 20.21 11.19 28.72
CA PRO A 196 21.34 11.98 29.22
C PRO A 196 21.18 12.29 30.71
N LEU A 197 22.18 11.93 31.51
CA LEU A 197 22.23 12.18 32.96
C LEU A 197 23.08 13.41 33.31
N GLY A 198 24.06 13.72 32.46
CA GLY A 198 25.00 14.82 32.61
C GLY A 198 25.94 14.92 31.42
N ASP A 199 26.95 15.79 31.52
CA ASP A 199 27.94 15.94 30.45
C ASP A 199 28.80 14.67 30.32
N GLY A 200 28.57 13.90 29.26
CA GLY A 200 29.26 12.64 29.00
C GLY A 200 28.81 11.46 29.87
N ASP A 201 27.66 11.56 30.55
CA ASP A 201 27.05 10.50 31.41
C ASP A 201 25.63 10.20 30.90
N TYR A 202 25.33 8.93 30.63
CA TYR A 202 24.09 8.47 30.01
C TYR A 202 23.57 7.20 30.67
N THR A 203 22.28 6.88 30.57
CA THR A 203 21.83 5.54 30.97
C THR A 203 22.38 4.45 30.04
N THR A 204 22.35 3.19 30.49
CA THR A 204 22.60 2.02 29.63
C THR A 204 21.30 1.47 29.01
N TYR A 205 21.42 0.63 27.98
CA TYR A 205 20.30 -0.03 27.30
C TYR A 205 20.39 -1.57 27.44
N ASP A 206 19.26 -2.23 27.70
CA ASP A 206 19.16 -3.70 27.76
C ASP A 206 18.63 -4.24 26.42
N CYS A 207 19.44 -5.03 25.70
CA CYS A 207 19.05 -5.72 24.46
C CYS A 207 17.80 -6.58 24.64
N LEU A 208 17.46 -7.01 25.86
CA LEU A 208 16.24 -7.79 26.12
C LEU A 208 14.96 -6.95 25.96
N ASP A 209 15.07 -5.61 26.00
CA ASP A 209 13.97 -4.68 25.70
C ASP A 209 13.75 -4.51 24.18
N SER A 210 14.65 -5.05 23.34
CA SER A 210 14.55 -5.02 21.88
C SER A 210 13.58 -6.08 21.33
N THR A 211 13.05 -5.83 20.15
CA THR A 211 12.18 -6.76 19.40
C THR A 211 12.95 -8.03 19.05
N PRO A 212 12.43 -9.22 19.40
CA PRO A 212 12.99 -10.50 18.99
C PRO A 212 13.06 -10.68 17.47
N ILE A 213 14.17 -11.19 16.96
CA ILE A 213 14.24 -11.72 15.58
C ILE A 213 13.90 -13.22 15.62
N PRO A 214 12.90 -13.69 14.88
CA PRO A 214 12.50 -15.10 14.90
C PRO A 214 13.49 -15.97 14.14
N THR A 215 13.81 -17.13 14.72
CA THR A 215 14.37 -18.27 13.97
C THR A 215 13.35 -19.39 13.99
N THR A 216 13.07 -19.97 12.82
CA THR A 216 12.15 -21.11 12.69
C THR A 216 12.80 -22.26 11.92
N VAL A 217 12.34 -23.48 12.18
CA VAL A 217 12.69 -24.68 11.41
C VAL A 217 11.38 -25.37 11.02
N THR A 218 11.08 -25.38 9.73
CA THR A 218 9.90 -26.09 9.22
C THR A 218 10.27 -27.52 8.82
N GLY A 219 9.63 -28.49 9.48
CA GLY A 219 9.78 -29.92 9.20
C GLY A 219 9.11 -30.36 7.89
N PRO A 220 9.41 -31.58 7.39
CA PRO A 220 8.76 -32.13 6.18
C PRO A 220 7.24 -32.31 6.29
N ASP A 221 6.71 -32.36 7.51
CA ASP A 221 5.28 -32.40 7.84
C ASP A 221 4.64 -31.00 7.91
N GLY A 222 5.41 -29.94 7.66
CA GLY A 222 4.97 -28.55 7.73
C GLY A 222 4.91 -27.97 9.15
N VAL A 223 5.34 -28.73 10.17
CA VAL A 223 5.38 -28.23 11.56
C VAL A 223 6.53 -27.23 11.71
N VAL A 224 6.21 -26.04 12.22
CA VAL A 224 7.17 -24.97 12.49
C VAL A 224 7.65 -25.08 13.93
N GLU A 225 8.96 -25.26 14.12
CA GLU A 225 9.60 -25.29 15.43
C GLU A 225 10.49 -24.06 15.65
N TYR A 226 10.59 -23.63 16.92
CA TYR A 226 11.47 -22.54 17.34
C TYR A 226 12.68 -23.14 18.08
N PRO A 227 13.88 -23.17 17.46
CA PRO A 227 15.03 -23.82 18.06
C PRO A 227 15.53 -23.06 19.29
N GLU A 228 15.79 -23.78 20.38
CA GLU A 228 16.32 -23.20 21.61
C GLU A 228 17.85 -22.99 21.59
N THR A 229 18.53 -23.61 20.62
CA THR A 229 19.98 -23.52 20.41
C THR A 229 20.29 -23.27 18.94
N GLN A 230 21.52 -22.87 18.61
CA GLN A 230 21.95 -22.75 17.22
C GLN A 230 21.76 -24.10 16.48
N VAL A 231 21.20 -24.04 15.27
CA VAL A 231 20.95 -25.21 14.41
C VAL A 231 21.76 -25.12 13.12
N ILE A 232 21.86 -26.24 12.40
CA ILE A 232 22.62 -26.31 11.14
C ILE A 232 21.84 -25.69 9.99
N ALA A 233 20.50 -25.81 9.99
CA ALA A 233 19.63 -25.25 8.98
C ALA A 233 18.32 -24.72 9.59
N CYS A 234 17.79 -23.64 9.02
CA CYS A 234 16.59 -22.94 9.46
C CYS A 234 15.89 -22.28 8.26
N ASP A 235 14.67 -21.79 8.47
CA ASP A 235 13.89 -21.19 7.38
C ASP A 235 14.49 -19.84 6.98
N ASN A 236 14.81 -18.95 7.93
CA ASN A 236 15.35 -17.62 7.62
C ASN A 236 16.73 -17.43 8.29
N PRO A 237 17.84 -17.92 7.69
CA PRO A 237 19.17 -17.76 8.28
C PRO A 237 19.68 -16.32 8.23
N GLN A 238 20.51 -15.99 9.21
CA GLN A 238 21.19 -14.71 9.31
C GLN A 238 22.16 -14.52 8.15
N TYR A 239 21.99 -13.42 7.39
CA TYR A 239 22.66 -13.24 6.10
C TYR A 239 24.19 -13.07 6.23
N ILE A 240 24.68 -12.24 7.16
CA ILE A 240 26.10 -11.87 7.17
C ILE A 240 27.01 -13.07 7.45
N TYR A 241 26.74 -13.81 8.53
CA TYR A 241 27.55 -14.95 8.95
C TYR A 241 27.02 -16.30 8.46
N SER A 242 25.87 -16.30 7.75
CA SER A 242 25.29 -17.51 7.18
C SER A 242 25.04 -18.59 8.25
N LEU A 243 24.27 -18.23 9.27
CA LEU A 243 24.04 -19.06 10.45
C LEU A 243 22.56 -19.02 10.91
N CYS A 244 22.18 -20.04 11.69
CA CYS A 244 20.83 -20.19 12.24
C CYS A 244 20.86 -20.11 13.76
N GLU A 245 20.63 -18.90 14.28
CA GLU A 245 20.69 -18.61 15.72
C GLU A 245 19.55 -19.26 16.51
N PRO A 246 19.70 -19.43 17.85
CA PRO A 246 18.56 -19.69 18.72
C PRO A 246 17.45 -18.66 18.50
N ASN A 247 16.20 -19.08 18.64
CA ASN A 247 15.06 -18.19 18.57
C ASN A 247 15.02 -17.19 19.75
N ALA A 248 14.38 -16.04 19.58
CA ALA A 248 14.12 -15.07 20.65
C ALA A 248 12.63 -14.86 21.00
N VAL A 249 11.67 -15.27 20.16
CA VAL A 249 10.24 -14.95 20.35
C VAL A 249 9.52 -15.78 21.42
N SER A 250 10.01 -16.96 21.81
CA SER A 250 9.31 -17.82 22.78
C SER A 250 9.45 -17.36 24.23
N GLY A 251 10.26 -16.32 24.49
CA GLY A 251 10.59 -15.85 25.84
C GLY A 251 11.39 -16.86 26.69
N ARG A 252 11.86 -17.96 26.08
CA ARG A 252 12.59 -19.04 26.77
C ARG A 252 14.09 -19.04 26.49
N THR A 253 14.55 -18.26 25.51
CA THR A 253 15.90 -18.36 24.95
C THR A 253 16.51 -17.01 24.62
N ASN A 254 17.83 -16.94 24.82
CA ASN A 254 18.69 -15.83 24.41
C ASN A 254 18.94 -15.97 22.90
N GLY A 255 18.15 -15.27 22.08
CA GLY A 255 18.28 -15.22 20.63
C GLY A 255 18.49 -13.78 20.14
N PRO A 256 18.69 -13.57 18.83
CA PRO A 256 19.00 -12.25 18.29
C PRO A 256 17.81 -11.27 18.43
N ARG A 257 18.12 -9.99 18.63
CA ARG A 257 17.14 -8.93 18.84
C ARG A 257 17.59 -7.64 18.19
N VAL A 258 16.63 -6.83 17.75
CA VAL A 258 16.88 -5.53 17.13
C VAL A 258 15.92 -4.48 17.67
N ALA A 259 16.38 -3.26 17.80
CA ALA A 259 15.57 -2.11 18.17
C ALA A 259 15.81 -0.98 17.18
N SER A 260 14.77 -0.19 16.93
CA SER A 260 14.80 0.98 16.06
C SER A 260 14.17 2.17 16.79
N ARG A 261 14.79 3.34 16.69
CA ARG A 261 14.29 4.60 17.24
C ARG A 261 14.72 5.77 16.38
N SER A 262 13.82 6.73 16.19
CA SER A 262 14.13 7.99 15.50
C SER A 262 14.29 9.15 16.47
N ASN A 263 15.14 10.12 16.13
CA ASN A 263 15.30 11.35 16.91
C ASN A 263 14.62 12.55 16.23
N ALA A 264 14.62 13.70 16.92
CA ALA A 264 13.95 14.92 16.44
C ALA A 264 14.55 15.50 15.13
N GLN A 265 15.75 15.07 14.72
CA GLN A 265 16.38 15.48 13.46
C GLN A 265 15.99 14.57 12.28
N GLY A 266 15.12 13.59 12.51
CA GLY A 266 14.74 12.59 11.51
C GLY A 266 15.83 11.55 11.25
N THR A 267 16.78 11.39 12.18
CA THR A 267 17.77 10.32 12.12
C THR A 267 17.17 9.05 12.71
N HIS A 268 17.32 7.94 12.00
CA HIS A 268 16.95 6.61 12.43
C HIS A 268 18.16 5.88 13.02
N TRP A 269 18.01 5.34 14.22
CA TRP A 269 19.01 4.58 14.94
C TRP A 269 18.55 3.14 15.14
N VAL A 270 19.36 2.18 14.70
CA VAL A 270 19.10 0.75 14.79
C VAL A 270 20.18 0.08 15.61
N LEU A 271 19.80 -0.63 16.67
CA LEU A 271 20.69 -1.38 17.57
C LEU A 271 20.38 -2.88 17.45
N LEU A 272 21.37 -3.67 17.07
CA LEU A 272 21.26 -5.11 16.80
C LEU A 272 22.16 -5.89 17.74
N CYS A 273 21.57 -6.82 18.51
CA CYS A 273 22.27 -7.76 19.37
C CYS A 273 22.08 -9.18 18.81
N ARG A 274 23.18 -9.84 18.44
CA ARG A 274 23.16 -11.14 17.76
C ARG A 274 24.37 -12.00 18.11
N LYS A 275 24.42 -13.21 17.56
CA LYS A 275 25.33 -14.28 17.99
C LYS A 275 25.21 -14.52 19.50
N ALA A 276 23.97 -14.76 19.92
CA ALA A 276 23.61 -14.93 21.32
C ALA A 276 24.39 -16.09 21.99
N LYS A 277 24.86 -15.86 23.21
CA LYS A 277 25.53 -16.88 24.04
C LYS A 277 24.50 -17.65 24.85
N THR A 278 24.93 -18.73 25.49
CA THR A 278 24.07 -19.54 26.37
C THR A 278 23.59 -18.77 27.61
N GLU A 279 24.34 -17.77 28.05
CA GLU A 279 23.95 -16.87 29.14
C GLU A 279 23.05 -15.75 28.61
N GLU A 280 21.90 -15.54 29.27
CA GLU A 280 20.90 -14.56 28.85
C GLU A 280 21.43 -13.13 28.86
N GLY A 281 21.14 -12.36 27.81
CA GLY A 281 21.61 -11.00 27.66
C GLY A 281 23.07 -10.88 27.22
N GLN A 282 23.75 -11.99 26.93
CA GLN A 282 25.12 -11.98 26.41
C GLN A 282 25.17 -12.26 24.90
N TYR A 283 25.84 -11.39 24.14
CA TYR A 283 25.89 -11.43 22.66
C TYR A 283 27.32 -11.23 22.15
N ASN A 284 27.78 -12.08 21.24
CA ASN A 284 29.13 -11.91 20.68
C ASN A 284 29.23 -10.70 19.75
N ASP A 285 28.11 -10.27 19.15
CA ASP A 285 28.04 -9.18 18.19
C ASP A 285 26.91 -8.22 18.58
N ILE A 286 27.29 -7.00 18.98
CA ILE A 286 26.39 -5.89 19.27
C ILE A 286 26.83 -4.73 18.36
N ALA A 287 25.93 -4.32 17.47
CA ALA A 287 26.17 -3.30 16.47
C ALA A 287 25.09 -2.23 16.53
N MET A 288 25.46 -0.98 16.23
CA MET A 288 24.51 0.11 16.13
C MET A 288 24.80 0.98 14.90
N ILE A 289 23.75 1.33 14.18
CA ILE A 289 23.79 2.14 12.97
C ILE A 289 22.88 3.35 13.17
N GLY A 290 23.42 4.54 12.97
CA GLY A 290 22.64 5.78 12.89
C GLY A 290 22.67 6.30 11.46
N HIS A 291 21.51 6.54 10.86
CA HIS A 291 21.42 7.10 9.52
C HIS A 291 20.34 8.17 9.43
N ASN A 292 20.71 9.31 8.84
CA ASN A 292 19.74 10.33 8.47
C ASN A 292 19.45 10.22 6.96
N PRO A 293 18.26 9.75 6.55
CA PRO A 293 17.89 9.53 5.14
C PRO A 293 17.91 10.80 4.30
N TYR A 294 17.94 11.96 4.97
CA TYR A 294 17.87 13.24 4.31
C TYR A 294 19.24 13.90 4.11
N THR A 295 20.16 13.76 5.06
CA THR A 295 21.54 14.27 4.92
C THR A 295 22.49 13.20 4.37
N GLY A 296 22.12 11.93 4.49
CA GLY A 296 22.91 10.77 4.12
C GLY A 296 24.03 10.43 5.10
N LYS A 297 24.23 11.26 6.12
CA LYS A 297 25.24 11.01 7.15
C LYS A 297 24.88 9.71 7.87
N THR A 298 25.91 8.88 8.07
CA THR A 298 25.78 7.55 8.67
C THR A 298 26.93 7.30 9.64
N CYS A 299 26.62 6.63 10.74
CA CYS A 299 27.59 6.16 11.73
C CYS A 299 27.41 4.68 12.05
N PHE A 300 28.53 3.99 12.26
CA PHE A 300 28.59 2.58 12.60
C PHE A 300 29.36 2.38 13.91
N PHE A 301 28.77 1.63 14.83
CA PHE A 301 29.40 1.20 16.08
C PHE A 301 29.36 -0.32 16.17
N GLN A 302 30.45 -0.92 16.63
CA GLN A 302 30.60 -2.35 16.80
C GLN A 302 31.30 -2.63 18.13
N ASN A 303 30.80 -3.60 18.89
CA ASN A 303 31.46 -4.07 20.10
C ASN A 303 32.81 -4.75 19.81
N ALA A 304 33.60 -4.99 20.86
CA ALA A 304 34.75 -5.87 20.78
C ALA A 304 34.30 -7.34 20.62
N LEU A 305 34.00 -7.73 19.38
CA LEU A 305 33.46 -9.03 18.98
C LEU A 305 34.04 -10.18 19.84
N TYR A 306 33.17 -11.00 20.43
CA TYR A 306 33.49 -12.16 21.28
C TYR A 306 34.16 -11.90 22.63
N SER A 307 34.68 -10.69 22.92
CA SER A 307 35.35 -10.38 24.19
C SER A 307 34.57 -9.42 25.10
N ARG A 308 33.75 -8.54 24.53
CA ARG A 308 32.86 -7.63 25.29
C ARG A 308 31.41 -7.89 24.88
N THR A 309 30.75 -8.75 25.65
CA THR A 309 29.48 -9.39 25.24
C THR A 309 28.27 -8.97 26.06
N ASP A 310 28.39 -8.02 26.99
CA ASP A 310 27.28 -7.63 27.85
C ASP A 310 26.26 -6.77 27.08
N GLY A 311 25.15 -7.41 26.70
CA GLY A 311 24.02 -6.73 26.07
C GLY A 311 22.97 -6.22 27.05
N ARG A 312 23.12 -6.44 28.36
CA ARG A 312 22.16 -5.93 29.37
C ARG A 312 22.45 -4.50 29.79
N HIS A 313 23.68 -4.06 29.57
CA HIS A 313 24.16 -2.75 29.98
C HIS A 313 24.91 -2.09 28.83
N VAL A 314 24.32 -2.06 27.63
CA VAL A 314 24.93 -1.41 26.46
C VAL A 314 25.12 0.08 26.78
N PRO A 315 26.36 0.61 26.78
CA PRO A 315 26.60 2.01 27.10
C PRO A 315 26.41 2.89 25.87
N HIS A 316 26.07 4.16 26.08
CA HIS A 316 26.13 5.15 25.00
C HIS A 316 27.57 5.22 24.44
N PRO A 317 27.80 5.22 23.11
CA PRO A 317 29.16 5.22 22.54
C PRO A 317 30.02 6.44 22.90
N ALA A 318 29.40 7.54 23.35
CA ALA A 318 30.08 8.73 23.87
C ALA A 318 30.16 8.79 25.41
N ASP A 319 29.72 7.75 26.13
CA ASP A 319 29.75 7.72 27.60
C ASP A 319 31.19 7.63 28.13
N LYS A 320 31.53 8.54 29.05
CA LYS A 320 32.85 8.69 29.68
C LYS A 320 32.79 8.62 31.19
N VAL A 321 31.60 8.50 31.79
CA VAL A 321 31.40 8.64 33.23
C VAL A 321 30.84 7.34 33.77
N GLN A 322 31.54 6.75 34.73
CA GLN A 322 31.01 5.59 35.42
C GLN A 322 30.17 6.09 36.59
N SER A 323 28.85 5.91 36.49
CA SER A 323 27.87 6.33 37.50
C SER A 323 27.05 5.13 37.98
N GLU A 324 26.21 5.31 39.01
CA GLU A 324 25.33 4.23 39.46
C GLU A 324 24.29 3.85 38.38
N ALA A 325 23.85 4.82 37.59
CA ALA A 325 22.91 4.63 36.48
C ALA A 325 23.61 4.25 35.15
N SER A 326 24.91 4.55 35.04
CA SER A 326 25.80 4.10 33.96
C SER A 326 26.98 3.30 34.49
N PRO A 327 26.79 2.02 34.86
CA PRO A 327 27.86 1.20 35.41
C PRO A 327 28.96 0.87 34.38
N GLN A 328 28.70 1.11 33.09
CA GLN A 328 29.59 0.86 31.96
C GLN A 328 29.84 2.12 31.15
N GLN A 329 31.08 2.29 30.67
CA GLN A 329 31.48 3.40 29.82
C GLN A 329 31.63 2.94 28.37
N SER A 330 31.84 3.85 27.41
CA SER A 330 31.94 3.52 25.99
C SER A 330 32.90 2.34 25.69
N ASN A 331 34.13 2.37 26.24
CA ASN A 331 35.12 1.32 26.04
C ASN A 331 34.77 0.01 26.78
N SER A 332 33.82 -0.02 27.71
CA SER A 332 33.35 -1.27 28.33
C SER A 332 32.72 -2.22 27.31
N LEU A 333 32.22 -1.69 26.18
CA LEU A 333 31.62 -2.49 25.10
C LEU A 333 32.23 -2.21 23.72
N TRP A 334 32.21 -0.95 23.31
CA TRP A 334 32.59 -0.52 21.97
C TRP A 334 34.09 -0.52 21.79
N ARG A 335 34.58 -0.93 20.61
CA ARG A 335 36.02 -0.98 20.35
C ARG A 335 36.33 -0.60 18.92
N GLY A 336 37.16 0.44 18.76
CA GLY A 336 37.61 0.92 17.46
C GLY A 336 36.52 1.63 16.66
N ILE A 337 36.95 2.21 15.53
CA ILE A 337 36.08 2.83 14.55
C ILE A 337 36.01 1.93 13.32
N HIS A 338 34.80 1.55 12.94
CA HIS A 338 34.54 0.51 11.94
C HIS A 338 33.56 1.05 10.91
N GLY A 339 34.09 1.79 9.92
CA GLY A 339 33.30 2.52 8.94
C GLY A 339 33.55 2.09 7.49
N GLY A 340 34.01 3.04 6.67
CA GLY A 340 34.16 2.86 5.22
C GLY A 340 35.27 1.89 4.81
N LEU A 341 35.49 1.76 3.51
CA LEU A 341 36.52 0.89 2.95
C LEU A 341 37.91 1.45 3.26
N GLY A 342 38.84 0.59 3.64
CA GLY A 342 40.25 0.93 3.85
C GLY A 342 40.82 0.68 5.25
N SER A 343 40.00 0.46 6.28
CA SER A 343 40.48 0.02 7.60
C SER A 343 39.42 -0.66 8.46
N GLY A 344 39.85 -1.51 9.40
CA GLY A 344 38.96 -2.23 10.32
C GLY A 344 38.03 -3.22 9.62
N ILE A 345 36.81 -3.36 10.16
CA ILE A 345 35.78 -4.30 9.70
C ILE A 345 35.14 -3.87 8.35
N GLN A 346 35.29 -2.61 7.93
CA GLN A 346 34.78 -2.07 6.66
C GLN A 346 33.27 -2.29 6.48
N CYS A 347 32.45 -1.77 7.41
CA CYS A 347 30.99 -1.88 7.38
C CYS A 347 30.37 -1.49 6.03
N ALA A 348 30.90 -0.46 5.35
CA ALA A 348 30.43 -0.04 4.03
C ALA A 348 30.56 -1.12 2.94
N ASP A 349 31.42 -2.14 3.10
CA ASP A 349 31.52 -3.23 2.13
C ASP A 349 30.27 -4.13 2.13
N CYS A 350 29.64 -4.31 3.30
CA CYS A 350 28.39 -5.06 3.43
C CYS A 350 27.17 -4.14 3.23
N HIS A 351 27.25 -2.92 3.76
CA HIS A 351 26.26 -1.86 3.64
C HIS A 351 26.53 -1.00 2.40
N ASP A 352 26.72 -1.65 1.24
CA ASP A 352 27.21 -1.02 0.01
C ASP A 352 26.11 -0.34 -0.83
N ALA A 353 24.89 -0.86 -0.72
CA ALA A 353 23.70 -0.28 -1.30
C ALA A 353 23.19 0.85 -0.41
N ASP A 354 22.88 0.57 0.85
CA ASP A 354 22.25 1.50 1.77
C ASP A 354 22.66 1.16 3.22
N PRO A 355 22.43 2.07 4.19
CA PRO A 355 22.84 1.91 5.59
C PRO A 355 22.20 0.72 6.30
N PHE A 356 21.01 0.29 5.91
CA PHE A 356 20.31 -0.86 6.51
C PHE A 356 20.23 -2.00 5.50
N ILE A 357 20.67 -3.19 5.92
CA ILE A 357 20.63 -4.40 5.10
C ILE A 357 19.35 -5.14 5.42
N HIS A 358 18.48 -5.32 4.43
CA HIS A 358 17.25 -6.09 4.56
C HIS A 358 17.42 -7.52 4.07
N SER A 359 16.80 -8.45 4.79
CA SER A 359 16.70 -9.87 4.45
C SER A 359 15.51 -10.48 5.21
N PRO A 360 14.96 -11.63 4.77
CA PRO A 360 13.85 -12.29 5.47
C PRO A 360 14.14 -12.58 6.95
N TRP A 361 15.41 -12.68 7.34
CA TRP A 361 15.82 -12.83 8.74
C TRP A 361 15.57 -11.57 9.55
N ILE A 362 16.19 -10.44 9.21
CA ILE A 362 16.07 -9.21 10.02
C ILE A 362 14.68 -8.58 9.88
N ASP A 363 14.04 -8.72 8.71
CA ASP A 363 12.68 -8.24 8.46
C ASP A 363 11.63 -9.06 9.24
N GLY A 364 12.02 -10.20 9.82
CA GLY A 364 11.17 -10.97 10.72
C GLY A 364 10.98 -10.31 12.10
N ALA A 365 11.78 -9.30 12.45
CA ALA A 365 11.49 -8.46 13.61
C ALA A 365 10.49 -7.38 13.23
N VAL A 366 9.25 -7.56 13.68
CA VAL A 366 8.11 -6.73 13.30
C VAL A 366 7.52 -5.98 14.50
N ASP A 367 6.86 -4.86 14.24
CA ASP A 367 6.11 -4.09 15.23
C ASP A 367 4.73 -4.70 15.50
N GLU A 368 3.87 -3.95 16.17
CA GLU A 368 2.50 -4.36 16.48
C GLU A 368 1.58 -4.47 15.25
N ASN A 369 1.94 -3.83 14.13
CA ASN A 369 1.22 -3.88 12.86
C ASN A 369 1.75 -5.00 11.93
N GLY A 370 2.87 -5.63 12.29
CA GLY A 370 3.51 -6.65 11.47
C GLY A 370 4.51 -6.08 10.45
N ASP A 371 4.77 -4.78 10.50
CA ASP A 371 5.78 -4.12 9.67
C ASP A 371 7.18 -4.33 10.24
N PRO A 372 8.21 -4.51 9.40
CA PRO A 372 9.59 -4.60 9.86
C PRO A 372 10.00 -3.36 10.68
N ILE A 373 10.53 -3.57 11.89
CA ILE A 373 10.91 -2.43 12.75
C ILE A 373 12.17 -1.69 12.27
N VAL A 374 12.97 -2.33 11.42
CA VAL A 374 14.15 -1.70 10.81
C VAL A 374 13.66 -0.91 9.60
N PRO A 375 13.98 0.40 9.48
CA PRO A 375 13.42 1.24 8.43
C PRO A 375 13.71 0.69 7.04
N LYS A 376 12.65 0.43 6.26
CA LYS A 376 12.69 -0.33 5.01
C LYS A 376 12.14 0.47 3.83
N MET A 377 12.83 0.35 2.70
CA MET A 377 12.41 1.02 1.47
C MET A 377 11.03 0.55 0.99
N GLY A 378 10.15 1.51 0.71
CA GLY A 378 8.79 1.24 0.23
C GLY A 378 7.78 0.92 1.34
N ILE A 379 8.22 0.83 2.60
CA ILE A 379 7.35 0.73 3.78
C ILE A 379 7.40 2.07 4.53
N ASP A 380 8.60 2.50 4.95
CA ASP A 380 8.77 3.77 5.65
C ASP A 380 8.78 4.97 4.69
N ASP A 381 7.99 6.00 5.03
CA ASP A 381 7.87 7.25 4.25
C ASP A 381 9.22 7.95 3.99
N ASP A 382 10.17 7.80 4.91
CA ASP A 382 11.50 8.39 4.82
C ASP A 382 12.44 7.64 3.86
N PHE A 383 12.09 6.40 3.51
CA PHE A 383 12.86 5.49 2.67
C PHE A 383 12.06 5.15 1.40
N ALA A 384 11.98 6.11 0.48
CA ALA A 384 11.21 5.93 -0.74
C ALA A 384 11.84 4.91 -1.71
N LEU A 385 11.03 3.98 -2.21
CA LEU A 385 11.41 3.06 -3.29
C LEU A 385 11.79 3.85 -4.57
N GLY A 386 12.85 3.42 -5.23
CA GLY A 386 13.38 4.01 -6.45
C GLY A 386 13.96 5.41 -6.24
N PHE A 387 14.49 5.69 -5.05
CA PHE A 387 15.19 6.94 -4.73
C PHE A 387 16.71 6.73 -4.55
N ASN A 388 17.36 6.17 -5.58
CA ASN A 388 18.80 5.88 -5.57
C ASN A 388 19.69 7.13 -5.47
N ASP A 389 19.14 8.31 -5.75
CA ASP A 389 19.82 9.60 -5.56
C ASP A 389 19.86 10.06 -4.09
N SER A 390 19.29 9.28 -3.15
CA SER A 390 19.37 9.64 -1.74
C SER A 390 20.84 9.64 -1.29
N PRO A 391 21.24 10.63 -0.48
CA PRO A 391 22.62 10.73 -0.04
C PRO A 391 22.98 9.57 0.90
N TYR A 392 24.20 9.09 0.79
CA TYR A 392 24.76 8.08 1.68
C TYR A 392 26.27 8.28 1.83
N THR A 393 26.70 8.63 3.04
CA THR A 393 28.10 8.85 3.38
C THR A 393 28.35 8.60 4.86
N ILE A 394 29.60 8.31 5.22
CA ILE A 394 29.99 8.06 6.61
C ILE A 394 30.54 9.35 7.22
N VAL A 395 30.13 9.63 8.47
CA VAL A 395 30.64 10.78 9.23
C VAL A 395 32.17 10.72 9.30
N ASN A 396 32.82 11.83 8.99
CA ASN A 396 34.27 11.98 8.93
C ASN A 396 35.01 11.00 7.97
N ALA A 397 34.36 10.44 6.94
CA ALA A 397 35.00 9.47 6.03
C ALA A 397 36.34 9.97 5.44
N ARG A 398 36.40 11.24 4.99
CA ARG A 398 37.64 11.83 4.45
C ARG A 398 38.76 11.92 5.50
N GLY A 399 38.45 12.33 6.73
CA GLY A 399 39.44 12.42 7.81
C GLY A 399 39.98 11.06 8.24
N GLN A 400 39.20 10.00 8.04
CA GLN A 400 39.62 8.62 8.26
C GLN A 400 40.36 7.98 7.08
N GLY A 401 40.44 8.66 5.94
CA GLY A 401 40.94 8.07 4.69
C GLY A 401 40.05 6.95 4.15
N TRP A 402 38.79 6.89 4.59
CA TRP A 402 37.82 5.91 4.14
C TRP A 402 37.28 6.25 2.76
N THR A 403 36.96 5.21 2.00
CA THR A 403 36.25 5.30 0.72
C THR A 403 34.90 4.59 0.81
N MET A 404 33.99 4.90 -0.11
CA MET A 404 32.67 4.29 -0.21
C MET A 404 32.57 3.44 -1.48
N PRO A 405 31.74 2.39 -1.50
CA PRO A 405 31.39 1.68 -2.73
C PRO A 405 30.79 2.60 -3.78
N ARG A 406 30.84 2.17 -5.04
CA ARG A 406 30.16 2.84 -6.17
C ARG A 406 28.82 2.17 -6.42
N GLN A 407 27.83 2.90 -6.91
CA GLN A 407 26.52 2.35 -7.28
C GLN A 407 26.47 1.96 -8.76
N LEU A 408 25.86 0.83 -9.04
CA LEU A 408 25.65 0.32 -10.40
C LEU A 408 24.50 1.09 -11.08
N VAL A 409 24.76 1.64 -12.28
CA VAL A 409 23.76 2.38 -13.08
C VAL A 409 23.62 1.82 -14.50
N ASP A 410 23.97 0.56 -14.67
CA ASP A 410 23.95 -0.16 -15.93
C ASP A 410 22.51 -0.50 -16.37
N ASP A 411 22.16 -0.18 -17.62
CA ASP A 411 20.80 -0.38 -18.15
C ASP A 411 20.37 -1.86 -18.12
N GLU A 412 21.30 -2.81 -18.28
CA GLU A 412 20.99 -4.24 -18.23
C GLU A 412 20.71 -4.73 -16.79
N ALA A 413 21.11 -3.96 -15.78
CA ALA A 413 20.81 -4.22 -14.37
C ALA A 413 19.55 -3.49 -13.87
N ALA A 414 18.91 -2.68 -14.72
CA ALA A 414 17.81 -1.79 -14.36
C ALA A 414 16.61 -2.50 -13.71
N ALA A 415 16.41 -3.80 -13.99
CA ALA A 415 15.31 -4.54 -13.37
C ALA A 415 15.44 -4.65 -11.84
N CYS A 416 16.66 -4.72 -11.32
CA CYS A 416 16.92 -4.69 -9.88
C CYS A 416 17.18 -3.25 -9.40
N THR A 417 17.97 -2.47 -10.14
CA THR A 417 18.40 -1.14 -9.68
C THR A 417 17.30 -0.08 -9.74
N ARG A 418 16.15 -0.33 -10.38
CA ARG A 418 15.00 0.60 -10.36
C ARG A 418 14.35 0.77 -8.99
N CYS A 419 14.47 -0.22 -8.11
CA CYS A 419 13.83 -0.25 -6.80
C CYS A 419 14.73 0.33 -5.71
N HIS A 420 16.00 -0.06 -5.70
CA HIS A 420 17.02 0.48 -4.80
C HIS A 420 18.39 0.32 -5.47
N ARG A 421 19.41 0.99 -4.94
CA ARG A 421 20.76 0.90 -5.54
C ARG A 421 21.41 -0.45 -5.21
N ILE A 422 22.40 -0.82 -6.02
CA ILE A 422 23.28 -1.95 -5.75
C ILE A 422 24.72 -1.44 -5.78
N GLY A 423 25.43 -1.64 -4.67
CA GLY A 423 26.81 -1.20 -4.51
C GLY A 423 27.83 -2.16 -5.13
N SER A 424 29.05 -1.67 -5.33
CA SER A 424 30.20 -2.45 -5.80
C SER A 424 30.85 -3.32 -4.71
N GLY A 425 30.18 -3.46 -3.55
CA GLY A 425 30.64 -4.21 -2.40
C GLY A 425 30.19 -5.67 -2.44
N ARG A 426 29.78 -6.22 -1.29
CA ARG A 426 29.48 -7.63 -1.11
C ARG A 426 28.25 -8.11 -1.89
N TRP A 427 27.28 -7.23 -2.14
CA TRP A 427 26.06 -7.59 -2.85
C TRP A 427 26.35 -7.96 -4.31
N ALA A 428 27.01 -7.08 -5.07
CA ALA A 428 27.34 -7.34 -6.47
C ALA A 428 28.35 -8.48 -6.65
N ARG A 429 29.22 -8.73 -5.65
CA ARG A 429 30.28 -9.75 -5.75
C ARG A 429 29.82 -11.17 -5.38
N GLU A 430 28.96 -11.31 -4.37
CA GLU A 430 28.63 -12.63 -3.81
C GLU A 430 27.15 -12.80 -3.45
N TRP A 431 26.56 -11.90 -2.66
CA TRP A 431 25.27 -12.18 -2.02
C TRP A 431 24.07 -12.24 -2.97
N VAL A 432 24.14 -11.60 -4.14
CA VAL A 432 23.12 -11.75 -5.19
C VAL A 432 22.91 -13.21 -5.62
N ARG A 433 23.93 -14.09 -5.50
CA ARG A 433 23.80 -15.54 -5.81
C ARG A 433 22.86 -16.30 -4.87
N ARG A 434 22.57 -15.74 -3.69
CA ARG A 434 21.63 -16.33 -2.74
C ARG A 434 20.18 -16.19 -3.21
N LEU A 435 19.90 -15.12 -3.97
CA LEU A 435 18.57 -14.78 -4.47
C LEU A 435 18.17 -15.57 -5.73
N ASN A 436 19.11 -16.23 -6.41
CA ASN A 436 18.82 -17.06 -7.59
C ASN A 436 19.04 -18.55 -7.37
N GLY A 437 19.36 -18.96 -6.13
CA GLY A 437 19.56 -20.36 -5.79
C GLY A 437 20.86 -21.00 -6.29
N THR A 438 21.87 -20.21 -6.64
CA THR A 438 23.16 -20.75 -7.12
C THR A 438 24.22 -20.87 -6.03
N ASP A 439 23.97 -20.32 -4.84
CA ASP A 439 24.88 -20.41 -3.69
C ASP A 439 24.76 -21.75 -2.96
N ALA A 440 25.63 -22.70 -3.32
CA ALA A 440 25.68 -24.03 -2.71
C ALA A 440 26.09 -24.04 -1.22
N ARG A 441 26.63 -22.95 -0.67
CA ARG A 441 26.89 -22.82 0.78
C ARG A 441 25.61 -22.42 1.49
N TRP A 442 24.87 -21.46 0.92
CA TRP A 442 23.56 -21.04 1.43
C TRP A 442 22.54 -22.19 1.43
N ASP A 443 22.51 -22.98 0.35
CA ASP A 443 21.61 -24.14 0.23
C ASP A 443 21.78 -25.21 1.33
N ARG A 444 22.93 -25.22 2.04
CA ARG A 444 23.22 -26.17 3.13
C ARG A 444 22.72 -25.72 4.49
N ILE A 445 22.37 -24.45 4.65
CA ILE A 445 21.95 -23.84 5.92
C ILE A 445 20.48 -23.43 5.91
N VAL A 446 19.76 -23.74 4.85
CA VAL A 446 18.32 -23.47 4.70
C VAL A 446 17.53 -24.78 4.72
N THR A 447 16.30 -24.74 5.24
CA THR A 447 15.37 -25.87 5.20
C THR A 447 14.82 -26.11 3.80
N GLU A 448 14.17 -27.25 3.58
CA GLU A 448 13.41 -27.49 2.33
C GLU A 448 12.23 -26.52 2.18
N ALA A 449 11.68 -26.01 3.28
CA ALA A 449 10.63 -25.00 3.23
C ALA A 449 11.13 -23.68 2.62
N TYR A 450 12.32 -23.22 3.02
CA TYR A 450 12.91 -22.02 2.43
C TYR A 450 13.33 -22.20 0.96
N LYS A 451 13.63 -23.44 0.53
CA LYS A 451 14.00 -23.71 -0.87
C LYS A 451 12.83 -23.58 -1.84
N ARG A 452 11.58 -23.45 -1.35
CA ARG A 452 10.43 -23.12 -2.21
C ARG A 452 10.67 -21.78 -2.90
N PHE A 453 10.09 -21.65 -4.10
CA PHE A 453 10.36 -20.54 -5.01
C PHE A 453 10.14 -19.17 -4.35
N GLU A 454 9.01 -18.98 -3.69
CA GLU A 454 8.62 -17.73 -3.03
C GLU A 454 9.58 -17.27 -1.92
N HIS A 455 10.25 -18.20 -1.25
CA HIS A 455 11.20 -17.90 -0.17
C HIS A 455 12.64 -17.78 -0.66
N ARG A 456 12.99 -18.58 -1.67
CA ARG A 456 14.32 -18.59 -2.28
C ARG A 456 14.57 -17.36 -3.14
N TYR A 457 13.55 -16.92 -3.88
CA TYR A 457 13.60 -15.79 -4.81
C TYR A 457 12.95 -14.54 -4.21
N TRP A 458 13.02 -14.37 -2.88
CA TRP A 458 12.35 -13.29 -2.12
C TRP A 458 12.68 -11.85 -2.57
N MET A 459 13.69 -11.66 -3.43
CA MET A 459 13.94 -10.42 -4.17
C MET A 459 14.17 -10.72 -5.66
N PRO A 460 13.52 -9.97 -6.58
CA PRO A 460 12.65 -8.80 -6.33
C PRO A 460 11.31 -9.19 -5.65
N PRO A 461 10.61 -8.25 -5.00
CA PRO A 461 9.34 -8.55 -4.34
C PRO A 461 8.20 -8.87 -5.32
N ASP A 462 8.38 -8.56 -6.60
CA ASP A 462 7.43 -8.82 -7.68
C ASP A 462 7.86 -10.04 -8.50
N LEU A 463 7.42 -11.23 -8.05
CA LEU A 463 7.60 -12.51 -8.73
C LEU A 463 6.35 -12.93 -9.52
N GLU A 464 5.42 -12.01 -9.77
CA GLU A 464 4.10 -12.35 -10.34
C GLU A 464 4.25 -12.96 -11.75
N GLY A 465 3.70 -14.16 -11.93
CA GLY A 465 3.81 -14.90 -13.19
C GLY A 465 5.18 -15.55 -13.44
N LEU A 466 6.06 -15.59 -12.44
CA LEU A 466 7.31 -16.33 -12.45
C LEU A 466 7.23 -17.55 -11.53
N ASP A 467 7.88 -18.62 -11.95
CA ASP A 467 8.11 -19.84 -11.19
C ASP A 467 9.55 -20.32 -11.44
N GLU A 468 9.93 -21.43 -10.83
CA GLU A 468 11.28 -21.97 -10.97
C GLU A 468 11.66 -22.33 -12.42
N ALA A 469 10.67 -22.63 -13.28
CA ALA A 469 10.89 -22.96 -14.68
C ALA A 469 11.06 -21.71 -15.56
N THR A 470 10.40 -20.60 -15.21
CA THR A 470 10.34 -19.38 -16.02
C THR A 470 11.29 -18.28 -15.53
N PHE A 471 11.71 -18.32 -14.27
CA PHE A 471 12.56 -17.29 -13.67
C PHE A 471 13.84 -17.06 -14.46
N GLY A 472 14.49 -18.11 -14.96
CA GLY A 472 15.74 -18.01 -15.72
C GLY A 472 15.64 -17.17 -17.00
N GLU A 473 14.45 -17.01 -17.59
CA GLU A 473 14.23 -16.20 -18.79
C GLU A 473 13.80 -14.75 -18.48
N SER A 474 13.50 -14.46 -17.22
CA SER A 474 12.99 -13.17 -16.74
C SER A 474 14.00 -12.03 -16.89
N GLU A 475 13.51 -10.79 -16.85
CA GLU A 475 14.36 -9.60 -16.77
C GLU A 475 15.20 -9.57 -15.48
N TYR A 476 14.70 -10.16 -14.40
CA TYR A 476 15.38 -10.19 -13.10
C TYR A 476 16.55 -11.15 -13.08
N ALA A 477 16.39 -12.37 -13.62
CA ALA A 477 17.50 -13.30 -13.75
C ALA A 477 18.64 -12.71 -14.59
N LYS A 478 18.31 -12.04 -15.71
CA LYS A 478 19.29 -11.35 -16.56
C LYS A 478 19.98 -10.20 -15.83
N ALA A 479 19.22 -9.38 -15.09
CA ALA A 479 19.78 -8.30 -14.29
C ALA A 479 20.72 -8.83 -13.20
N MET A 480 20.36 -9.92 -12.51
CA MET A 480 21.22 -10.54 -11.50
C MET A 480 22.51 -11.11 -12.09
N GLU A 481 22.44 -11.74 -13.26
CA GLU A 481 23.62 -12.19 -14.00
C GLU A 481 24.51 -11.00 -14.39
N ARG A 482 23.91 -9.90 -14.88
CA ARG A 482 24.63 -8.66 -15.18
C ARG A 482 25.30 -8.09 -13.94
N ILE A 483 24.61 -8.01 -12.81
CA ILE A 483 25.16 -7.52 -11.54
C ILE A 483 26.38 -8.34 -11.11
N LEU A 484 26.30 -9.68 -11.18
CA LEU A 484 27.41 -10.57 -10.84
C LEU A 484 28.59 -10.42 -11.80
N HIS A 485 28.32 -10.22 -13.10
CA HIS A 485 29.34 -9.89 -14.09
C HIS A 485 30.03 -8.57 -13.74
N CYS A 486 29.26 -7.52 -13.45
CA CYS A 486 29.79 -6.21 -13.08
C CYS A 486 30.59 -6.24 -11.78
N GLY A 487 30.16 -7.01 -10.78
CA GLY A 487 30.91 -7.20 -9.53
C GLY A 487 32.27 -7.89 -9.75
N SER A 488 32.37 -8.74 -10.77
CA SER A 488 33.61 -9.46 -11.13
C SER A 488 34.49 -8.68 -12.13
N ASN A 489 33.86 -7.91 -13.02
CA ASN A 489 34.47 -7.18 -14.13
C ASN A 489 33.96 -5.73 -14.15
N PRO A 490 34.32 -4.90 -13.15
CA PRO A 490 33.73 -3.57 -12.97
C PRO A 490 34.02 -2.60 -14.13
N SER A 491 35.03 -2.86 -14.97
CA SER A 491 35.33 -2.06 -16.17
C SER A 491 34.31 -2.21 -17.30
N ASP A 492 33.49 -3.27 -17.26
CA ASP A 492 32.56 -3.62 -18.34
C ASP A 492 31.17 -3.00 -18.13
N CYS A 493 30.99 -2.23 -17.07
CA CYS A 493 29.69 -1.72 -16.62
C CYS A 493 29.77 -0.26 -16.17
N ASP A 494 28.61 0.38 -16.13
CA ASP A 494 28.50 1.78 -15.71
C ASP A 494 28.32 1.89 -14.19
N TRP A 495 29.27 2.57 -13.56
CA TRP A 495 29.30 2.82 -12.11
C TRP A 495 29.39 4.31 -11.83
N LEU A 496 28.62 4.78 -10.86
CA LEU A 496 28.69 6.14 -10.33
C LEU A 496 29.11 6.14 -8.87
N ASP A 497 29.72 7.23 -8.43
CA ASP A 497 29.97 7.43 -7.01
C ASP A 497 28.63 7.63 -6.29
N LEU A 498 28.56 7.21 -5.02
CA LEU A 498 27.38 7.45 -4.20
C LEU A 498 27.20 8.96 -3.99
N PRO A 499 25.95 9.48 -4.03
CA PRO A 499 25.70 10.86 -3.64
C PRO A 499 26.06 11.00 -2.15
N THR A 500 27.01 11.86 -1.80
CA THR A 500 27.44 12.03 -0.38
C THR A 500 26.76 13.20 0.33
N GLU A 501 26.02 14.00 -0.43
CA GLU A 501 25.26 15.16 0.03
C GLU A 501 23.91 15.11 -0.69
N PRO A 502 22.80 15.54 -0.06
CA PRO A 502 21.50 15.55 -0.70
C PRO A 502 21.59 16.45 -1.95
N VAL A 503 21.69 15.84 -3.14
CA VAL A 503 21.97 16.42 -4.46
C VAL A 503 22.04 17.95 -4.40
N SER A 504 23.08 18.56 -3.86
CA SER A 504 22.98 19.94 -3.30
C SER A 504 23.08 21.03 -4.35
N GLU A 505 23.61 20.68 -5.52
CA GLU A 505 23.69 21.53 -6.69
C GLU A 505 22.58 21.09 -7.67
N PRO A 506 21.80 22.01 -8.25
CA PRO A 506 21.12 21.72 -9.50
C PRO A 506 22.17 21.13 -10.42
N GLY A 507 21.96 19.93 -10.99
CA GLY A 507 22.76 19.52 -12.13
C GLY A 507 22.83 20.71 -13.08
N GLU A 508 24.04 21.06 -13.54
CA GLU A 508 24.33 22.22 -14.39
C GLU A 508 23.17 22.42 -15.36
N ALA A 509 22.63 23.65 -15.45
CA ALA A 509 21.39 23.93 -16.18
C ALA A 509 21.42 23.22 -17.54
N VAL A 510 20.63 22.16 -17.67
CA VAL A 510 20.73 21.28 -18.83
C VAL A 510 20.27 22.07 -20.04
N THR A 511 21.22 22.45 -20.90
CA THR A 511 20.91 23.18 -22.12
C THR A 511 20.30 22.20 -23.12
N ILE A 512 19.05 22.44 -23.47
CA ILE A 512 18.38 21.72 -24.55
C ILE A 512 18.57 22.52 -25.84
N ASP A 513 19.37 22.01 -26.76
CA ASP A 513 19.64 22.68 -28.05
C ASP A 513 18.53 22.45 -29.09
N LEU A 514 17.59 21.54 -28.80
CA LEU A 514 16.45 21.25 -29.68
C LEU A 514 15.49 22.43 -29.75
N GLU A 515 14.97 22.72 -30.94
CA GLU A 515 13.98 23.77 -31.22
C GLU A 515 12.95 23.27 -32.23
N GLY A 516 11.81 23.97 -32.31
CA GLY A 516 10.72 23.69 -33.26
C GLY A 516 10.26 22.23 -33.24
N THR A 517 10.05 21.64 -34.42
CA THR A 517 9.57 20.27 -34.59
C THR A 517 10.47 19.22 -33.92
N ALA A 518 11.79 19.44 -33.86
CA ALA A 518 12.71 18.49 -33.22
C ALA A 518 12.54 18.46 -31.69
N LEU A 519 12.30 19.61 -31.08
CA LEU A 519 11.96 19.72 -29.65
C LEU A 519 10.62 19.03 -29.36
N ALA A 520 9.60 19.33 -30.18
CA ALA A 520 8.28 18.75 -30.03
C ALA A 520 8.28 17.22 -30.17
N MET A 521 9.01 16.69 -31.15
CA MET A 521 9.14 15.25 -31.38
C MET A 521 9.82 14.56 -30.19
N GLU A 522 10.94 15.09 -29.68
CA GLU A 522 11.62 14.49 -28.54
C GLU A 522 10.77 14.54 -27.26
N ALA A 523 10.15 15.68 -26.97
CA ALA A 523 9.29 15.82 -25.80
C ALA A 523 8.06 14.89 -25.86
N ALA A 524 7.46 14.72 -27.04
CA ALA A 524 6.34 13.80 -27.25
C ALA A 524 6.73 12.33 -27.02
N LYS A 525 7.92 11.90 -27.49
CA LYS A 525 8.46 10.56 -27.22
C LYS A 525 8.69 10.32 -25.73
N VAL A 526 9.29 11.30 -25.04
CA VAL A 526 9.57 11.25 -23.59
C VAL A 526 8.29 11.02 -22.78
N LEU A 527 7.20 11.68 -23.16
CA LEU A 527 5.88 11.54 -22.52
C LEU A 527 5.11 10.28 -22.96
N GLY A 528 5.59 9.57 -23.98
CA GLY A 528 4.93 8.39 -24.54
C GLY A 528 3.71 8.70 -25.40
N ALA A 529 3.67 9.87 -26.06
CA ALA A 529 2.60 10.24 -26.98
C ALA A 529 2.62 9.41 -28.28
N GLU A 530 1.51 9.40 -29.03
CA GLU A 530 1.42 8.75 -30.34
C GLU A 530 2.17 9.57 -31.40
N VAL A 531 3.46 9.28 -31.52
CA VAL A 531 4.36 9.81 -32.56
C VAL A 531 5.10 8.65 -33.23
N ARG A 532 5.57 8.88 -34.46
CA ARG A 532 6.30 7.87 -35.24
C ARG A 532 7.73 8.30 -35.49
N ASP A 533 8.67 7.43 -35.14
CA ASP A 533 10.06 7.56 -35.53
C ASP A 533 10.74 6.18 -35.64
N PRO A 534 10.60 5.51 -36.80
CA PRO A 534 11.21 4.20 -37.02
C PRO A 534 12.74 4.17 -36.91
N ALA A 535 13.41 5.34 -36.93
CA ALA A 535 14.86 5.43 -36.79
C ALA A 535 15.31 5.51 -35.32
N ASP A 536 14.40 5.81 -34.40
CA ASP A 536 14.68 5.90 -32.97
C ASP A 536 14.49 4.52 -32.31
N PRO A 537 15.53 3.94 -31.68
CA PRO A 537 15.46 2.60 -31.10
C PRO A 537 14.45 2.50 -29.94
N ARG A 538 14.00 3.62 -29.36
CA ARG A 538 12.95 3.63 -28.32
C ARG A 538 11.56 3.34 -28.92
N CYS A 539 11.35 3.57 -30.21
CA CYS A 539 10.06 3.48 -30.87
C CYS A 539 9.83 2.07 -31.43
N THR A 540 9.51 1.15 -30.53
CA THR A 540 9.37 -0.29 -30.82
C THR A 540 7.94 -0.70 -31.20
N GLY A 541 6.99 0.23 -31.18
CA GLY A 541 5.60 -0.03 -31.52
C GLY A 541 5.37 -0.34 -33.00
N PRO A 542 4.18 -0.84 -33.36
CA PRO A 542 3.82 -1.11 -34.75
C PRO A 542 4.12 0.10 -35.65
N GLU A 543 4.72 -0.16 -36.81
CA GLU A 543 5.09 0.87 -37.80
C GLU A 543 5.98 2.01 -37.25
N GLY A 544 6.76 1.74 -36.19
CA GLY A 544 7.67 2.70 -35.56
C GLY A 544 6.99 3.68 -34.60
N SER A 545 5.83 3.31 -34.04
CA SER A 545 5.18 4.09 -32.99
C SER A 545 6.05 4.15 -31.72
N CYS A 546 6.10 5.34 -31.12
CA CYS A 546 6.82 5.64 -29.89
C CYS A 546 5.91 5.68 -28.65
N ALA A 547 4.63 5.34 -28.80
CA ALA A 547 3.67 5.40 -27.69
C ALA A 547 4.09 4.42 -26.57
N THR A 548 4.11 4.93 -25.34
CA THR A 548 4.43 4.13 -24.15
C THR A 548 3.42 4.38 -23.06
N ARG A 549 3.30 3.44 -22.13
CA ARG A 549 2.40 3.54 -20.98
C ARG A 549 2.95 4.36 -19.81
N ARG A 550 4.16 4.93 -19.94
CA ARG A 550 4.87 5.69 -18.87
C ARG A 550 3.99 6.77 -18.22
N CYS A 551 3.29 7.54 -19.05
CA CYS A 551 2.28 8.49 -18.61
C CYS A 551 0.88 8.11 -19.11
N ALA A 552 0.80 7.42 -20.27
CA ALA A 552 -0.44 7.12 -20.96
C ALA A 552 -1.32 6.05 -20.28
N GLU A 553 -0.81 5.34 -19.28
CA GLU A 553 -1.60 4.36 -18.53
C GLU A 553 -2.68 5.02 -17.67
N CYS A 554 -2.34 6.15 -17.02
CA CYS A 554 -3.24 6.87 -16.12
C CYS A 554 -3.79 8.15 -16.75
N HIS A 555 -3.00 8.79 -17.61
CA HIS A 555 -3.34 10.07 -18.20
C HIS A 555 -3.48 9.97 -19.71
N SER A 556 -4.25 10.88 -20.30
CA SER A 556 -4.23 11.05 -21.74
C SER A 556 -3.02 11.90 -22.16
N VAL A 557 -2.12 11.32 -22.95
CA VAL A 557 -0.99 12.04 -23.59
C VAL A 557 -1.40 12.47 -25.01
N SER A 558 -2.65 12.91 -25.16
CA SER A 558 -3.20 13.36 -26.43
C SER A 558 -2.92 14.84 -26.70
N LYS A 559 -3.25 15.33 -27.91
CA LYS A 559 -3.21 16.78 -28.20
C LYS A 559 -4.01 17.61 -27.17
N ASN A 560 -5.18 17.12 -26.76
CA ASN A 560 -6.01 17.81 -25.77
C ASN A 560 -5.45 17.65 -24.35
N GLY A 561 -4.98 16.45 -24.00
CA GLY A 561 -4.35 16.20 -22.68
C GLY A 561 -3.12 17.07 -22.45
N LEU A 562 -2.26 17.21 -23.47
CA LEU A 562 -1.07 18.05 -23.37
C LEU A 562 -1.40 19.55 -23.29
N ARG A 563 -2.43 20.02 -24.01
CA ARG A 563 -2.92 21.40 -23.85
C ARG A 563 -3.48 21.67 -22.45
N ASP A 564 -4.20 20.71 -21.88
CA ASP A 564 -4.68 20.80 -20.50
C ASP A 564 -3.51 20.85 -19.49
N TRP A 565 -2.49 20.01 -19.69
CA TRP A 565 -1.27 20.07 -18.89
C TRP A 565 -0.52 21.39 -19.03
N LEU A 566 -0.50 21.98 -20.23
CA LEU A 566 0.05 23.31 -20.45
C LEU A 566 -0.74 24.37 -19.67
N ASP A 567 -2.06 24.31 -19.66
CA ASP A 567 -2.90 25.23 -18.88
C ASP A 567 -2.63 25.10 -17.38
N LEU A 568 -2.56 23.87 -16.85
CA LEU A 568 -2.21 23.62 -15.44
C LEU A 568 -0.79 24.13 -15.11
N THR A 569 0.16 23.88 -16.00
CA THR A 569 1.56 24.32 -15.83
C THR A 569 1.67 25.84 -15.86
N ARG A 570 0.94 26.51 -16.77
CA ARG A 570 0.86 27.98 -16.83
C ARG A 570 0.26 28.56 -15.57
N ASN A 571 -0.81 27.96 -15.04
CA ASN A 571 -1.38 28.38 -13.77
C ASN A 571 -0.37 28.21 -12.62
N ALA A 572 0.39 27.11 -12.60
CA ALA A 572 1.45 26.89 -11.62
C ALA A 572 2.53 28.00 -11.69
N TRP A 573 2.92 28.40 -12.90
CA TRP A 573 3.84 29.52 -13.12
C TRP A 573 3.24 30.86 -12.70
N SER A 574 2.05 31.22 -13.21
CA SER A 574 1.50 32.56 -13.02
C SER A 574 0.86 32.79 -11.65
N GLU A 575 0.09 31.83 -11.15
CA GLU A 575 -0.67 31.97 -9.89
C GLU A 575 0.18 31.63 -8.68
N CYS A 576 0.99 30.57 -8.77
CA CYS A 576 1.88 30.16 -7.67
C CYS A 576 3.29 30.79 -7.77
N GLY A 577 3.61 31.48 -8.87
CA GLY A 577 4.91 32.14 -9.06
C GLY A 577 6.08 31.17 -9.23
N LEU A 578 5.83 29.95 -9.72
CA LEU A 578 6.84 28.88 -9.82
C LEU A 578 7.82 29.03 -10.99
N ASP A 579 7.64 30.04 -11.86
CA ASP A 579 8.59 30.45 -12.89
C ASP A 579 9.68 31.39 -12.36
N ARG A 580 9.49 31.97 -11.18
CA ARG A 580 10.44 32.87 -10.54
C ARG A 580 11.61 32.08 -9.95
N ASP A 581 12.82 32.62 -10.06
CA ASP A 581 13.99 32.08 -9.37
C ASP A 581 13.72 32.08 -7.85
N PRO A 582 13.69 30.93 -7.17
CA PRO A 582 13.45 30.84 -5.74
C PRO A 582 14.42 31.70 -4.91
N LYS A 583 15.65 31.92 -5.39
CA LYS A 583 16.65 32.77 -4.72
C LYS A 583 16.22 34.23 -4.67
N SER A 584 15.43 34.67 -5.63
CA SER A 584 14.90 36.05 -5.72
C SER A 584 13.70 36.31 -4.81
N LEU A 585 13.06 35.27 -4.29
CA LEU A 585 11.88 35.38 -3.43
C LEU A 585 12.27 35.84 -2.02
N THR A 586 11.34 36.43 -1.29
CA THR A 586 11.37 36.50 0.18
C THR A 586 10.88 35.19 0.79
N GLU A 587 11.15 34.96 2.07
CA GLU A 587 10.64 33.78 2.79
C GLU A 587 9.10 33.69 2.74
N ALA A 588 8.42 34.82 2.91
CA ALA A 588 6.96 34.89 2.86
C ALA A 588 6.41 34.57 1.46
N GLU A 589 7.06 35.07 0.40
CA GLU A 589 6.69 34.72 -0.98
C GLU A 589 6.94 33.24 -1.28
N ALA A 590 8.04 32.67 -0.78
CA ALA A 590 8.32 31.25 -0.93
C ALA A 590 7.29 30.38 -0.21
N ARG A 591 6.87 30.76 1.01
CA ARG A 591 5.77 30.09 1.73
C ARG A 591 4.46 30.18 0.95
N ALA A 592 4.10 31.37 0.44
CA ALA A 592 2.88 31.56 -0.35
C ALA A 592 2.87 30.72 -1.64
N ALA A 593 4.02 30.61 -2.33
CA ALA A 593 4.16 29.73 -3.48
C ALA A 593 3.95 28.25 -3.12
N ILE A 594 4.46 27.83 -1.95
CA ILE A 594 4.28 26.46 -1.44
C ILE A 594 2.82 26.18 -1.08
N ASP A 595 2.18 27.10 -0.34
CA ASP A 595 0.79 26.94 0.05
C ASP A 595 -0.14 26.97 -1.17
N CYS A 596 0.17 27.74 -2.22
CA CYS A 596 -0.56 27.72 -3.50
C CYS A 596 -0.63 26.33 -4.16
N MET A 597 0.36 25.47 -3.92
CA MET A 597 0.38 24.08 -4.43
C MET A 597 -0.52 23.12 -3.65
N ARG A 598 -1.13 23.58 -2.55
CA ARG A 598 -2.06 22.79 -1.74
C ARG A 598 -3.46 22.79 -2.34
N THR A 599 -4.26 21.83 -1.89
CA THR A 599 -5.68 21.72 -2.28
C THR A 599 -6.46 22.97 -1.83
N ASP A 600 -6.17 23.50 -0.65
CA ASP A 600 -6.60 24.81 -0.19
C ASP A 600 -5.39 25.69 0.13
N PRO A 601 -5.09 26.71 -0.69
CA PRO A 601 -3.96 27.60 -0.45
C PRO A 601 -4.00 28.39 0.86
N ASN A 602 -5.16 28.48 1.51
CA ASN A 602 -5.31 29.22 2.76
C ASN A 602 -5.19 28.33 4.00
N ASP A 603 -5.00 27.02 3.81
CA ASP A 603 -4.93 26.04 4.88
C ASP A 603 -3.66 25.17 4.72
N PRO A 604 -2.60 25.45 5.50
CA PRO A 604 -1.31 24.78 5.39
C PRO A 604 -1.36 23.31 5.83
N GLU A 605 -2.45 22.85 6.43
CA GLU A 605 -2.65 21.45 6.79
C GLU A 605 -3.27 20.64 5.65
N THR A 606 -3.76 21.29 4.58
CA THR A 606 -4.34 20.56 3.45
C THR A 606 -3.26 19.89 2.57
N PRO A 607 -3.55 18.70 2.01
CA PRO A 607 -2.60 18.01 1.15
C PRO A 607 -2.21 18.79 -0.11
N PHE A 608 -0.99 18.55 -0.59
CA PHE A 608 -0.53 19.01 -1.90
C PHE A 608 -1.31 18.35 -3.05
N ALA A 609 -1.58 19.12 -4.10
CA ALA A 609 -2.35 18.67 -5.26
C ALA A 609 -1.50 18.71 -6.53
N ALA A 610 -1.25 17.55 -7.15
CA ALA A 610 -0.47 17.47 -8.39
C ALA A 610 -1.06 18.32 -9.53
N ALA A 611 -2.38 18.50 -9.57
CA ALA A 611 -3.05 19.38 -10.53
C ALA A 611 -2.62 20.85 -10.43
N LYS A 612 -2.10 21.30 -9.27
CA LYS A 612 -1.54 22.66 -9.08
C LYS A 612 -0.16 22.83 -9.70
N LEU A 613 0.47 21.75 -10.16
CA LEU A 613 1.83 21.74 -10.71
C LEU A 613 1.84 21.48 -12.23
N GLY A 614 0.79 20.87 -12.77
CA GLY A 614 0.80 20.41 -14.16
C GLY A 614 1.97 19.45 -14.41
N VAL A 615 2.74 19.69 -15.47
CA VAL A 615 3.89 18.84 -15.81
C VAL A 615 5.06 18.98 -14.83
N LEU A 616 5.11 20.05 -14.03
CA LEU A 616 6.17 20.27 -13.04
C LEU A 616 6.15 19.19 -11.95
N ALA A 617 5.02 18.53 -11.74
CA ALA A 617 4.89 17.37 -10.85
C ALA A 617 5.88 16.25 -11.20
N ALA A 618 6.27 16.15 -12.48
CA ALA A 618 7.20 15.15 -12.96
C ALA A 618 8.69 15.50 -12.70
N GLY A 619 8.95 16.70 -12.17
CA GLY A 619 10.30 17.22 -11.87
C GLY A 619 10.46 17.84 -10.49
N VAL A 620 9.56 17.54 -9.55
CA VAL A 620 9.64 18.06 -8.17
C VAL A 620 10.91 17.63 -7.44
N GLN A 621 11.57 16.57 -7.91
CA GLN A 621 12.87 16.09 -7.43
C GLN A 621 14.05 17.01 -7.78
N TYR A 622 13.88 17.98 -8.69
CA TYR A 622 14.98 18.83 -9.17
C TYR A 622 15.12 20.15 -8.39
N GLY A 623 16.25 20.83 -8.63
CA GLY A 623 16.75 21.98 -7.85
C GLY A 623 15.75 23.08 -7.47
N PRO A 624 14.91 23.61 -8.38
CA PRO A 624 14.07 24.78 -8.08
C PRO A 624 13.10 24.59 -6.90
N PHE A 625 12.47 23.42 -6.78
CA PHE A 625 11.55 23.17 -5.65
C PHE A 625 12.30 23.04 -4.32
N ARG A 626 13.54 22.56 -4.34
CA ARG A 626 14.37 22.45 -3.13
C ARG A 626 14.79 23.83 -2.64
N ASP A 627 15.24 24.68 -3.56
CA ASP A 627 15.57 26.06 -3.25
C ASP A 627 14.35 26.83 -2.73
N LEU A 628 13.15 26.54 -3.29
CA LEU A 628 11.89 27.11 -2.82
C LEU A 628 11.57 26.71 -1.38
N PHE A 629 11.61 25.41 -1.06
CA PHE A 629 11.35 24.92 0.30
C PHE A 629 12.42 25.41 1.29
N ARG A 630 13.69 25.41 0.91
CA ARG A 630 14.78 25.95 1.73
C ARG A 630 14.58 27.43 2.01
N LYS A 631 14.17 28.20 0.99
CA LYS A 631 13.86 29.62 1.14
C LYS A 631 12.66 29.87 2.06
N ALA A 632 11.65 28.99 2.02
CA ALA A 632 10.44 29.11 2.81
C ALA A 632 10.63 28.69 4.28
N TYR A 633 11.40 27.64 4.56
CA TYR A 633 11.41 26.98 5.88
C TYR A 633 12.75 27.03 6.60
N GLY A 634 13.81 27.58 6.01
CA GLY A 634 15.13 27.61 6.63
C GLY A 634 15.64 26.19 6.89
N ASP A 635 16.07 25.89 8.10
CA ASP A 635 16.66 24.59 8.47
C ASP A 635 15.63 23.44 8.47
N ASP A 636 14.34 23.71 8.66
CA ASP A 636 13.25 22.71 8.71
C ASP A 636 12.72 22.30 7.32
N TRP A 637 13.36 22.73 6.24
CA TRP A 637 12.82 22.59 4.89
C TRP A 637 12.73 21.15 4.39
N LEU A 638 13.66 20.30 4.82
CA LEU A 638 13.93 19.02 4.18
C LEU A 638 12.83 17.97 4.45
N PRO A 639 12.36 17.74 5.69
CA PRO A 639 11.21 16.85 5.93
C PRO A 639 9.92 17.33 5.26
N ARG A 640 9.75 18.65 5.08
CA ARG A 640 8.58 19.23 4.40
C ARG A 640 8.64 19.01 2.90
N TYR A 641 9.82 19.21 2.31
CA TYR A 641 10.07 18.95 0.90
C TYR A 641 9.91 17.46 0.57
N MET A 642 10.37 16.56 1.43
CA MET A 642 10.24 15.11 1.20
C MET A 642 8.77 14.66 1.22
N ARG A 643 7.95 15.13 2.18
CA ARG A 643 6.49 14.89 2.16
C ARG A 643 5.79 15.47 0.93
N PHE A 644 6.17 16.68 0.53
CA PHE A 644 5.70 17.28 -0.72
C PHE A 644 6.03 16.38 -1.92
N LYS A 645 7.31 16.03 -2.09
CA LYS A 645 7.80 15.17 -3.17
C LYS A 645 7.08 13.82 -3.17
N ALA A 646 6.97 13.14 -2.03
CA ALA A 646 6.26 11.88 -1.90
C ALA A 646 4.80 12.00 -2.36
N ARG A 647 4.11 13.08 -2.02
CA ARG A 647 2.71 13.30 -2.42
C ARG A 647 2.54 13.55 -3.92
N VAL A 648 3.31 14.47 -4.50
CA VAL A 648 3.03 15.00 -5.85
C VAL A 648 3.94 14.47 -6.97
N SER A 649 5.04 13.78 -6.63
CA SER A 649 5.97 13.29 -7.65
C SER A 649 5.30 12.34 -8.63
N MET A 650 5.55 12.57 -9.91
CA MET A 650 5.07 11.79 -11.04
C MET A 650 6.25 11.32 -11.92
N PRO A 651 6.10 10.26 -12.73
CA PRO A 651 4.98 9.32 -12.77
C PRO A 651 4.84 8.52 -11.45
N LYS A 652 3.62 8.06 -11.14
CA LYS A 652 3.33 7.16 -10.01
C LYS A 652 3.38 5.69 -10.48
N GLY A 653 3.54 4.76 -9.53
CA GLY A 653 3.65 3.33 -9.80
C GLY A 653 5.04 2.92 -10.29
N ASN A 654 5.13 1.81 -11.03
CA ASN A 654 6.38 1.19 -11.46
C ASN A 654 6.99 1.81 -12.75
N HIS A 655 6.53 3.00 -13.15
CA HIS A 655 7.03 3.67 -14.35
C HIS A 655 8.31 4.47 -14.04
N PRO A 656 9.33 4.44 -14.93
CA PRO A 656 10.56 5.18 -14.71
C PRO A 656 10.29 6.68 -14.65
N LYS A 657 10.85 7.36 -13.64
CA LYS A 657 10.83 8.83 -13.53
C LYS A 657 11.57 9.46 -14.70
N LEU A 658 11.19 10.68 -15.08
CA LEU A 658 11.96 11.43 -16.09
C LEU A 658 13.38 11.66 -15.55
N SER A 659 14.37 11.65 -16.43
CA SER A 659 15.68 12.21 -16.16
C SER A 659 15.62 13.74 -16.20
N GLN A 660 16.63 14.42 -15.63
CA GLN A 660 16.66 15.89 -15.63
C GLN A 660 16.65 16.47 -17.05
N LYS A 661 17.30 15.80 -18.01
CA LYS A 661 17.31 16.19 -19.43
C LYS A 661 15.97 15.97 -20.11
N GLU A 662 15.32 14.83 -19.88
CA GLU A 662 13.98 14.55 -20.39
C GLU A 662 12.97 15.57 -19.85
N PHE A 663 12.98 15.83 -18.54
CA PHE A 663 12.13 16.83 -17.91
C PHE A 663 12.39 18.23 -18.46
N ALA A 664 13.64 18.66 -18.56
CA ALA A 664 14.00 19.96 -19.14
C ALA A 664 13.52 20.09 -20.60
N THR A 665 13.58 19.01 -21.38
CA THR A 665 13.07 18.98 -22.76
C THR A 665 11.56 19.22 -22.81
N VAL A 666 10.80 18.55 -21.94
CA VAL A 666 9.35 18.71 -21.84
C VAL A 666 8.97 20.11 -21.35
N VAL A 667 9.63 20.60 -20.29
CA VAL A 667 9.39 21.95 -19.75
C VAL A 667 9.68 23.01 -20.80
N LYS A 668 10.80 22.92 -21.52
CA LYS A 668 11.12 23.85 -22.62
C LYS A 668 10.02 23.85 -23.68
N TRP A 669 9.50 22.69 -24.06
CA TRP A 669 8.40 22.61 -25.03
C TRP A 669 7.11 23.28 -24.51
N MET A 670 6.80 23.12 -23.23
CA MET A 670 5.67 23.77 -22.56
C MET A 670 5.84 25.29 -22.48
N GLU A 671 7.03 25.79 -22.16
CA GLU A 671 7.36 27.23 -22.18
C GLU A 671 7.16 27.85 -23.56
N ARG A 672 7.43 27.08 -24.63
CA ARG A 672 7.14 27.49 -26.02
C ARG A 672 5.68 27.33 -26.41
N GLY A 673 4.80 26.97 -25.49
CA GLY A 673 3.37 26.84 -25.72
C GLY A 673 2.97 25.64 -26.57
N LEU A 674 3.76 24.56 -26.50
CA LEU A 674 3.56 23.34 -27.31
C LEU A 674 3.57 23.61 -28.82
N ASN A 675 4.45 24.50 -29.29
CA ASN A 675 4.66 24.71 -30.72
C ASN A 675 4.93 23.38 -31.44
N ASP A 676 4.40 23.23 -32.66
CA ASP A 676 4.47 22.02 -33.49
C ASP A 676 3.74 20.78 -32.94
N LEU A 677 2.97 20.88 -31.84
CA LEU A 677 2.14 19.78 -31.30
C LEU A 677 1.26 19.11 -32.36
N ASP A 678 0.51 19.92 -33.12
CA ASP A 678 -0.38 19.39 -34.16
C ASP A 678 0.37 18.77 -35.34
N THR A 679 1.64 19.14 -35.51
CA THR A 679 2.54 18.62 -36.56
C THR A 679 3.11 17.25 -36.18
N VAL A 680 3.54 17.07 -34.92
CA VAL A 680 4.26 15.85 -34.50
C VAL A 680 3.34 14.74 -34.00
N ILE A 681 2.22 15.07 -33.36
CA ILE A 681 1.30 14.07 -32.83
C ILE A 681 0.29 13.67 -33.91
N GLU A 682 0.27 12.37 -34.21
CA GLU A 682 -0.60 11.77 -35.21
C GLU A 682 -1.83 11.16 -34.52
N GLU A 683 -2.93 11.91 -34.51
CA GLU A 683 -4.19 11.45 -33.93
C GLU A 683 -5.32 11.61 -34.96
N PRO A 684 -6.22 10.61 -35.10
CA PRO A 684 -7.50 10.84 -35.74
C PRO A 684 -8.25 11.96 -35.00
N PRO A 685 -9.16 12.68 -35.69
CA PRO A 685 -9.98 13.68 -35.03
C PRO A 685 -10.91 13.01 -34.01
N PRO A 686 -11.12 13.62 -32.82
CA PRO A 686 -12.12 13.12 -31.90
C PRO A 686 -13.52 13.21 -32.51
N PRO A 687 -14.50 12.44 -32.00
CA PRO A 687 -15.91 12.65 -32.32
C PRO A 687 -16.29 14.13 -32.15
N THR A 688 -17.07 14.69 -33.07
CA THR A 688 -17.43 16.14 -33.05
C THR A 688 -18.79 16.42 -32.43
N ALA A 689 -19.60 15.38 -32.25
CA ALA A 689 -20.92 15.45 -31.64
C ALA A 689 -21.27 14.10 -31.03
N CYS A 690 -22.03 14.12 -29.93
CA CYS A 690 -22.69 12.92 -29.42
C CYS A 690 -23.85 12.52 -30.34
N GLN A 691 -23.92 11.24 -30.69
CA GLN A 691 -25.00 10.65 -31.47
C GLN A 691 -25.84 9.78 -30.55
N PRO A 692 -27.02 10.25 -30.10
CA PRO A 692 -27.82 9.50 -29.14
C PRO A 692 -28.21 8.15 -29.76
N PHE A 693 -27.83 7.08 -29.06
CA PHE A 693 -28.03 5.70 -29.51
C PHE A 693 -28.40 4.84 -28.31
N ILE A 694 -29.40 3.98 -28.47
CA ILE A 694 -29.81 3.00 -27.45
C ILE A 694 -30.24 1.73 -28.19
N ASP A 695 -29.58 0.62 -27.92
CA ASP A 695 -30.07 -0.71 -28.23
C ASP A 695 -31.11 -1.11 -27.17
N ALA A 696 -32.32 -0.58 -27.34
CA ALA A 696 -33.39 -0.70 -26.35
C ALA A 696 -33.76 -2.16 -26.07
N ALA A 697 -33.67 -3.05 -27.07
CA ALA A 697 -33.94 -4.46 -26.90
C ALA A 697 -32.87 -5.14 -26.04
N ALA A 698 -31.58 -4.90 -26.34
CA ALA A 698 -30.49 -5.49 -25.58
C ALA A 698 -30.41 -4.95 -24.14
N LEU A 699 -30.65 -3.65 -23.94
CA LEU A 699 -30.65 -3.04 -22.61
C LEU A 699 -31.89 -3.43 -21.80
N SER A 700 -33.07 -3.54 -22.41
CA SER A 700 -34.26 -4.04 -21.71
C SER A 700 -34.10 -5.50 -21.29
N ALA A 701 -33.58 -6.36 -22.18
CA ALA A 701 -33.29 -7.75 -21.83
C ALA A 701 -32.24 -7.85 -20.72
N HIS A 702 -31.22 -6.99 -20.76
CA HIS A 702 -30.20 -6.91 -19.71
C HIS A 702 -30.79 -6.49 -18.37
N ALA A 703 -31.52 -5.37 -18.34
CA ALA A 703 -32.12 -4.84 -17.11
C ALA A 703 -33.15 -5.81 -16.52
N GLU A 704 -33.95 -6.48 -17.34
CA GLU A 704 -34.86 -7.54 -16.87
C GLU A 704 -34.07 -8.72 -16.27
N THR A 705 -32.96 -9.14 -16.89
CA THR A 705 -32.10 -10.18 -16.30
C THR A 705 -31.53 -9.71 -14.96
N MET A 706 -30.94 -8.51 -14.89
CA MET A 706 -30.35 -7.99 -13.66
C MET A 706 -31.39 -7.74 -12.55
N ARG A 707 -32.64 -7.48 -12.91
CA ARG A 707 -33.73 -7.34 -11.94
C ARG A 707 -34.02 -8.62 -11.17
N TYR A 708 -33.84 -9.79 -11.78
CA TYR A 708 -34.15 -11.09 -11.17
C TYR A 708 -32.90 -11.89 -10.78
N GLU A 709 -31.80 -11.73 -11.52
CA GLU A 709 -30.56 -12.50 -11.34
C GLU A 709 -29.36 -11.63 -10.98
N GLY A 710 -29.49 -10.30 -11.05
CA GLY A 710 -28.42 -9.36 -10.72
C GLY A 710 -28.17 -9.26 -9.22
N TRP A 711 -27.07 -8.60 -8.83
CA TRP A 711 -26.66 -8.49 -7.42
C TRP A 711 -27.73 -7.89 -6.51
N GLY A 712 -28.57 -6.98 -7.02
CA GLY A 712 -29.71 -6.46 -6.25
C GLY A 712 -30.66 -7.57 -5.78
N ALA A 713 -31.01 -8.51 -6.67
CA ALA A 713 -31.85 -9.65 -6.36
C ALA A 713 -31.12 -10.69 -5.51
N VAL A 714 -29.88 -11.03 -5.88
CA VAL A 714 -29.04 -12.01 -5.16
C VAL A 714 -28.84 -11.59 -3.70
N ASN A 715 -28.54 -10.32 -3.45
CA ASN A 715 -28.37 -9.81 -2.09
C ASN A 715 -29.67 -9.82 -1.29
N ALA A 716 -30.81 -9.53 -1.93
CA ALA A 716 -32.12 -9.59 -1.29
C ALA A 716 -32.51 -11.03 -0.92
N GLU A 717 -32.20 -12.00 -1.79
CA GLU A 717 -32.41 -13.43 -1.55
C GLU A 717 -31.48 -13.95 -0.44
N ALA A 718 -30.21 -13.55 -0.46
CA ALA A 718 -29.24 -13.84 0.60
C ALA A 718 -29.59 -13.20 1.95
N GLY A 719 -30.60 -12.32 1.99
CA GLY A 719 -31.09 -11.71 3.22
C GLY A 719 -30.18 -10.63 3.79
N ILE A 720 -29.38 -9.97 2.93
CA ILE A 720 -28.57 -8.81 3.33
C ILE A 720 -29.49 -7.72 3.91
N ARG A 721 -29.15 -7.25 5.11
CA ARG A 721 -29.94 -6.23 5.82
C ARG A 721 -29.49 -4.84 5.40
N MET A 722 -30.33 -4.17 4.61
CA MET A 722 -30.07 -2.81 4.18
C MET A 722 -30.11 -1.83 5.36
N PHE A 723 -29.07 -1.00 5.49
CA PHE A 723 -28.98 0.00 6.56
C PHE A 723 -30.18 0.95 6.54
N GLY A 724 -30.77 1.22 7.71
CA GLY A 724 -31.93 2.10 7.83
C GLY A 724 -33.26 1.51 7.32
N CYS A 725 -33.34 0.23 7.00
CA CYS A 725 -34.57 -0.43 6.57
C CYS A 725 -35.11 -1.40 7.65
N GLU A 726 -36.38 -1.24 8.05
CA GLU A 726 -37.04 -2.16 9.01
C GLU A 726 -37.62 -3.41 8.35
N GLY A 727 -37.79 -3.40 7.02
CA GLY A 727 -38.40 -4.48 6.25
C GLY A 727 -37.79 -4.61 4.84
N ARG A 728 -38.43 -5.43 3.99
CA ARG A 728 -37.96 -5.71 2.62
C ARG A 728 -38.39 -4.68 1.57
N ASP A 729 -39.27 -3.74 1.92
CA ASP A 729 -39.68 -2.66 1.01
C ASP A 729 -38.66 -1.51 1.06
N PRO A 730 -37.85 -1.30 0.01
CA PRO A 730 -36.83 -0.26 0.03
C PRO A 730 -37.43 1.16 0.07
N THR A 731 -38.70 1.35 -0.30
CA THR A 731 -39.34 2.67 -0.26
C THR A 731 -39.67 3.14 1.17
N ALA A 732 -39.74 2.21 2.12
CA ALA A 732 -39.99 2.48 3.53
C ALA A 732 -38.71 2.74 4.35
N CYS A 733 -37.53 2.64 3.73
CA CYS A 733 -36.26 2.86 4.41
C CYS A 733 -36.11 4.31 4.92
N PHE A 734 -35.27 4.44 5.93
CA PHE A 734 -34.92 5.67 6.64
C PHE A 734 -36.12 6.39 7.26
N SER A 735 -37.13 5.64 7.68
CA SER A 735 -38.27 6.20 8.42
C SER A 735 -37.79 6.92 9.68
N GLY A 736 -38.18 8.19 9.84
CA GLY A 736 -37.83 9.01 11.00
C GLY A 736 -36.43 9.65 10.99
N MET A 737 -35.61 9.42 9.95
CA MET A 737 -34.36 10.14 9.78
C MET A 737 -34.57 11.58 9.25
N PRO A 738 -33.64 12.51 9.50
CA PRO A 738 -33.74 13.88 9.00
C PRO A 738 -33.76 13.92 7.47
N GLU A 739 -34.66 14.73 6.90
CA GLU A 739 -34.77 14.94 5.46
C GLU A 739 -34.34 16.35 5.06
N ARG A 740 -33.91 16.50 3.80
CA ARG A 740 -33.48 17.76 3.18
C ARG A 740 -34.34 18.11 1.96
N PRO A 741 -35.66 18.33 2.14
CA PRO A 741 -36.56 18.63 1.02
C PRO A 741 -36.23 19.94 0.30
N GLU A 742 -35.55 20.88 0.97
CA GLU A 742 -35.08 22.14 0.39
C GLU A 742 -34.06 21.96 -0.74
N TRP A 743 -33.43 20.79 -0.81
CA TRP A 743 -32.41 20.41 -1.78
C TRP A 743 -32.91 19.39 -2.80
N ALA A 744 -34.12 18.87 -2.60
CA ALA A 744 -34.69 17.77 -3.37
C ALA A 744 -35.50 18.27 -4.56
N ARG A 745 -35.26 17.70 -5.74
CA ARG A 745 -36.05 17.95 -6.95
C ARG A 745 -36.80 16.71 -7.42
N ASN A 746 -36.16 15.55 -7.36
CA ASN A 746 -36.79 14.25 -7.59
C ASN A 746 -36.36 13.29 -6.48
N GLY A 747 -37.32 12.55 -5.92
CA GLY A 747 -37.05 11.67 -4.79
C GLY A 747 -37.05 12.38 -3.43
N ARG A 748 -36.91 11.59 -2.36
CA ARG A 748 -36.58 12.03 -1.01
C ARG A 748 -35.07 12.20 -0.90
N LEU A 749 -34.64 13.16 -0.10
CA LEU A 749 -33.25 13.31 0.30
C LEU A 749 -33.15 13.15 1.82
N VAL A 750 -32.43 12.13 2.26
CA VAL A 750 -32.25 11.80 3.67
C VAL A 750 -30.82 12.14 4.08
N GLU A 751 -30.63 12.84 5.18
CA GLU A 751 -29.31 13.07 5.78
C GLU A 751 -28.92 11.86 6.62
N LEU A 752 -27.87 11.15 6.20
CA LEU A 752 -27.38 9.97 6.91
C LEU A 752 -26.43 10.36 8.06
N THR A 753 -25.47 11.23 7.75
CA THR A 753 -24.49 11.71 8.73
C THR A 753 -23.83 13.01 8.28
N ARG A 754 -23.31 13.77 9.25
CA ARG A 754 -22.38 14.88 9.04
C ARG A 754 -20.97 14.35 9.31
N LEU A 755 -20.05 14.51 8.34
CA LEU A 755 -18.68 14.04 8.49
C LEU A 755 -17.92 14.86 9.53
N SER A 756 -17.09 14.18 10.34
CA SER A 756 -16.22 14.79 11.34
C SER A 756 -14.91 15.34 10.75
N PHE A 757 -14.64 14.99 9.49
CA PHE A 757 -13.43 15.29 8.73
C PHE A 757 -13.78 15.93 7.37
N ARG A 758 -12.76 16.40 6.66
CA ARG A 758 -12.90 16.89 5.27
C ARG A 758 -12.49 15.80 4.29
N SER A 759 -13.33 15.57 3.30
CA SER A 759 -13.02 14.72 2.15
C SER A 759 -12.42 15.54 1.01
N SER A 760 -11.69 14.90 0.11
CA SER A 760 -11.18 15.50 -1.12
C SER A 760 -11.67 14.75 -2.37
N PHE A 761 -11.97 13.46 -2.25
CA PHE A 761 -12.30 12.58 -3.37
C PHE A 761 -13.36 11.55 -2.93
N TRP A 762 -14.22 11.13 -3.88
CA TRP A 762 -15.20 10.04 -3.86
C TRP A 762 -15.90 9.64 -2.55
N THR A 763 -17.20 9.46 -2.63
CA THR A 763 -17.99 8.76 -1.62
C THR A 763 -18.52 7.47 -2.22
N ARG A 764 -18.20 6.32 -1.63
CA ARG A 764 -18.76 5.02 -2.03
C ARG A 764 -19.30 4.28 -0.83
N SER A 765 -20.36 3.52 -1.04
CA SER A 765 -21.02 2.73 -0.01
C SER A 765 -20.82 1.23 -0.24
N SER A 766 -20.76 0.48 0.86
CA SER A 766 -21.02 -0.97 0.87
C SER A 766 -22.37 -1.30 0.25
N ALA A 767 -22.57 -2.54 -0.18
CA ALA A 767 -23.79 -2.97 -0.88
C ALA A 767 -25.04 -2.84 0.02
N ASP A 768 -24.89 -3.06 1.33
CA ASP A 768 -25.95 -2.83 2.33
C ASP A 768 -26.09 -1.37 2.78
N GLY A 769 -25.15 -0.51 2.38
CA GLY A 769 -25.10 0.90 2.72
C GLY A 769 -24.83 1.22 4.19
N ARG A 770 -24.24 0.29 4.98
CA ARG A 770 -23.80 0.55 6.35
C ARG A 770 -22.49 1.34 6.39
N PHE A 771 -21.49 0.90 5.62
CA PHE A 771 -20.18 1.52 5.54
C PHE A 771 -20.10 2.50 4.38
N VAL A 772 -19.58 3.70 4.65
CA VAL A 772 -19.37 4.76 3.64
C VAL A 772 -17.90 5.18 3.64
N GLY A 773 -17.18 4.80 2.57
CA GLY A 773 -15.79 5.18 2.36
C GLY A 773 -15.66 6.55 1.72
N ASN A 774 -14.66 7.33 2.16
CA ASN A 774 -14.32 8.64 1.65
C ASN A 774 -12.79 8.80 1.53
N GLY A 775 -12.33 9.52 0.51
CA GLY A 775 -10.93 9.97 0.43
C GLY A 775 -10.74 11.25 1.25
N GLY A 776 -9.98 11.20 2.34
CA GLY A 776 -9.76 12.27 3.30
C GLY A 776 -9.76 11.78 4.75
N GLY A 777 -9.52 12.67 5.71
CA GLY A 777 -9.38 12.33 7.13
C GLY A 777 -7.92 12.26 7.61
N PRO A 778 -7.69 11.98 8.92
CA PRO A 778 -6.36 12.03 9.53
C PRO A 778 -5.33 11.08 8.90
N SER A 779 -5.78 9.89 8.48
CA SER A 779 -4.95 8.83 7.89
C SER A 779 -4.90 8.88 6.35
N GLY A 780 -5.51 9.90 5.72
CA GLY A 780 -5.58 10.05 4.27
C GLY A 780 -6.87 9.51 3.63
N ALA A 781 -7.47 8.47 4.20
CA ALA A 781 -8.80 7.96 3.86
C ALA A 781 -9.58 7.56 5.14
N THR A 782 -10.91 7.47 5.04
CA THR A 782 -11.77 7.13 6.19
C THR A 782 -13.04 6.42 5.75
N ILE A 783 -13.43 5.37 6.47
CA ILE A 783 -14.72 4.68 6.34
C ILE A 783 -15.59 5.01 7.54
N THR A 784 -16.78 5.57 7.32
CA THR A 784 -17.75 5.80 8.38
C THR A 784 -18.70 4.60 8.48
N ASP A 785 -18.76 3.95 9.65
CA ASP A 785 -19.78 2.97 10.01
C ASP A 785 -21.04 3.70 10.49
N LEU A 786 -22.04 3.81 9.63
CA LEU A 786 -23.28 4.53 9.93
C LEU A 786 -24.12 3.90 11.04
N LEU A 787 -23.90 2.62 11.35
CA LEU A 787 -24.62 1.94 12.42
C LEU A 787 -24.11 2.35 13.80
N THR A 788 -22.79 2.49 13.94
CA THR A 788 -22.14 2.82 15.22
C THR A 788 -21.78 4.31 15.33
N GLY A 789 -21.76 5.03 14.21
CA GLY A 789 -21.30 6.42 14.14
C GLY A 789 -19.79 6.58 14.23
N ARG A 790 -19.04 5.51 13.99
CA ARG A 790 -17.58 5.44 14.13
C ARG A 790 -16.91 5.74 12.78
N ASP A 791 -15.85 6.53 12.83
CA ASP A 791 -14.94 6.76 11.70
C ASP A 791 -13.73 5.84 11.84
N ILE A 792 -13.50 5.02 10.82
CA ILE A 792 -12.42 4.02 10.71
C ILE A 792 -11.34 4.62 9.82
N GLY A 793 -10.14 4.83 10.37
CA GLY A 793 -9.00 5.32 9.60
C GLY A 793 -8.56 4.29 8.57
N VAL A 794 -8.09 4.72 7.40
CA VAL A 794 -7.52 3.81 6.39
C VAL A 794 -6.23 4.43 5.87
N ASP A 795 -5.12 3.69 5.89
CA ASP A 795 -3.80 4.10 5.37
C ASP A 795 -3.76 4.02 3.85
N ALA A 796 -4.59 4.86 3.25
CA ALA A 796 -4.75 5.03 1.83
C ALA A 796 -4.87 6.51 1.50
N SER A 797 -4.55 6.87 0.27
CA SER A 797 -4.53 8.26 -0.17
C SER A 797 -5.75 8.65 -1.01
N TYR A 798 -6.47 7.67 -1.55
CA TYR A 798 -7.44 7.85 -2.63
C TYR A 798 -8.56 6.80 -2.64
N ASP A 799 -9.38 6.88 -3.69
CA ASP A 799 -10.60 6.17 -4.08
C ASP A 799 -10.97 4.89 -3.29
N PRO A 800 -12.06 4.92 -2.51
CA PRO A 800 -12.70 3.72 -1.97
C PRO A 800 -13.40 2.90 -3.07
N GLY A 801 -13.55 1.60 -2.87
CA GLY A 801 -14.41 0.71 -3.66
C GLY A 801 -14.95 -0.42 -2.78
N PHE A 802 -16.22 -0.77 -2.94
CA PHE A 802 -16.85 -1.89 -2.23
C PHE A 802 -17.31 -2.94 -3.24
N PHE A 803 -17.20 -4.21 -2.87
CA PHE A 803 -17.72 -5.29 -3.69
C PHE A 803 -19.25 -5.34 -3.59
N PRO A 804 -19.93 -5.70 -4.69
CA PRO A 804 -21.39 -5.61 -4.79
C PRO A 804 -22.15 -6.59 -3.89
N ASP A 805 -21.46 -7.41 -3.12
CA ASP A 805 -21.99 -8.50 -2.31
C ASP A 805 -21.55 -8.41 -0.84
N ASN A 806 -20.98 -7.26 -0.43
CA ASN A 806 -20.36 -7.05 0.88
C ASN A 806 -19.18 -8.00 1.20
N SER A 807 -18.61 -8.70 0.23
CA SER A 807 -17.50 -9.63 0.51
C SER A 807 -16.19 -8.92 0.80
N GLY A 808 -16.01 -7.70 0.30
CA GLY A 808 -14.75 -6.98 0.43
C GLY A 808 -14.80 -5.52 -0.03
N PHE A 809 -13.68 -4.86 0.16
CA PHE A 809 -13.46 -3.48 -0.25
C PHE A 809 -12.01 -3.27 -0.71
N ILE A 810 -11.77 -2.18 -1.42
CA ILE A 810 -10.47 -1.75 -1.95
C ILE A 810 -10.26 -0.26 -1.71
N PHE A 811 -9.02 0.14 -1.43
CA PHE A 811 -8.58 1.54 -1.45
C PHE A 811 -7.26 1.70 -2.19
N GLN A 812 -6.96 2.92 -2.63
CA GLN A 812 -5.72 3.27 -3.33
C GLN A 812 -4.78 4.15 -2.49
N GLY A 813 -3.49 3.82 -2.49
CA GLY A 813 -2.43 4.53 -1.76
C GLY A 813 -1.06 4.39 -2.43
N GLY A 814 -0.05 3.90 -1.68
CA GLY A 814 1.23 3.42 -2.22
C GLY A 814 1.10 2.15 -3.09
N GLY A 815 -0.10 1.57 -3.12
CA GLY A 815 -0.55 0.42 -3.92
C GLY A 815 -2.06 0.23 -3.71
N ALA A 816 -2.64 -0.86 -4.24
CA ALA A 816 -4.04 -1.20 -4.03
C ALA A 816 -4.21 -2.10 -2.79
N GLY A 817 -4.79 -1.58 -1.71
CA GLY A 817 -5.13 -2.39 -0.53
C GLY A 817 -6.51 -3.00 -0.70
N ILE A 818 -6.66 -4.32 -0.54
CA ILE A 818 -7.91 -5.07 -0.73
C ILE A 818 -8.16 -5.94 0.49
N CYS A 819 -9.34 -5.83 1.09
CA CYS A 819 -9.70 -6.54 2.31
C CYS A 819 -11.06 -7.20 2.20
N THR A 820 -11.30 -8.24 3.00
CA THR A 820 -12.68 -8.65 3.29
C THR A 820 -13.41 -7.57 4.10
N GLN A 821 -14.72 -7.46 3.94
CA GLN A 821 -15.48 -6.39 4.61
C GLN A 821 -15.61 -6.63 6.13
N SER A 822 -15.45 -7.86 6.60
CA SER A 822 -15.59 -8.22 8.03
C SER A 822 -14.61 -7.48 8.93
N VAL A 823 -13.45 -7.07 8.40
CA VAL A 823 -12.43 -6.29 9.13
C VAL A 823 -13.04 -4.99 9.69
N LEU A 824 -13.96 -4.37 8.94
CA LEU A 824 -14.60 -3.11 9.32
C LEU A 824 -15.52 -3.21 10.55
N GLU A 825 -15.97 -4.41 10.90
CA GLU A 825 -16.80 -4.62 12.10
C GLU A 825 -15.97 -4.66 13.39
N ARG A 826 -14.66 -4.93 13.27
CA ARG A 826 -13.75 -5.22 14.37
C ARG A 826 -12.76 -4.08 14.61
N ASP A 827 -12.17 -3.55 13.53
CA ASP A 827 -10.97 -2.74 13.60
C ASP A 827 -11.29 -1.24 13.41
N ASP A 828 -10.62 -0.39 14.20
CA ASP A 828 -10.80 1.08 14.24
C ASP A 828 -9.89 1.82 13.24
N HIS A 829 -8.93 1.11 12.66
CA HIS A 829 -7.99 1.61 11.67
C HIS A 829 -7.57 0.45 10.77
N ILE A 830 -7.40 0.72 9.47
CA ILE A 830 -7.05 -0.26 8.43
C ILE A 830 -5.71 0.14 7.79
N ASP A 831 -4.68 -0.66 8.02
CA ASP A 831 -3.35 -0.49 7.42
C ASP A 831 -3.09 -1.45 6.25
N PHE A 832 -3.99 -2.42 6.01
CA PHE A 832 -3.89 -3.51 5.03
C PHE A 832 -2.99 -4.68 5.43
N ASP A 833 -2.55 -4.74 6.68
CA ASP A 833 -1.75 -5.85 7.22
C ASP A 833 -2.62 -6.87 7.96
N GLU A 834 -3.94 -6.64 8.03
CA GLU A 834 -4.87 -7.59 8.60
C GLU A 834 -4.87 -8.91 7.82
N PRO A 835 -5.08 -10.06 8.48
CA PRO A 835 -5.05 -11.38 7.82
C PRO A 835 -6.03 -11.52 6.64
N GLU A 836 -7.09 -10.73 6.65
CA GLU A 836 -8.10 -10.72 5.60
C GLU A 836 -7.83 -9.67 4.50
N CYS A 837 -6.68 -8.99 4.56
CA CYS A 837 -6.22 -7.97 3.62
C CYS A 837 -5.00 -8.42 2.80
N ILE A 838 -4.83 -7.79 1.65
CA ILE A 838 -3.65 -7.89 0.79
C ILE A 838 -3.33 -6.55 0.14
N ARG A 839 -2.06 -6.35 -0.23
CA ARG A 839 -1.63 -5.28 -1.13
C ARG A 839 -1.39 -5.84 -2.53
N ALA A 840 -2.21 -5.42 -3.50
CA ALA A 840 -2.10 -5.83 -4.89
C ALA A 840 -1.27 -4.83 -5.70
N ALA A 841 -0.30 -5.36 -6.45
CA ALA A 841 0.49 -4.61 -7.43
C ALA A 841 -0.25 -4.49 -8.77
N GLY A 842 0.19 -3.57 -9.64
CA GLY A 842 -0.33 -3.45 -11.01
C GLY A 842 -1.76 -2.89 -11.14
N ILE A 843 -2.44 -2.60 -10.03
CA ILE A 843 -3.75 -1.92 -10.01
C ILE A 843 -3.51 -0.43 -9.72
N ASN A 844 -3.80 0.40 -10.71
CA ASN A 844 -3.47 1.83 -10.66
C ASN A 844 -4.54 2.66 -9.97
N LEU A 845 -4.25 3.96 -9.83
CA LEU A 845 -5.21 4.96 -9.39
C LEU A 845 -6.48 4.96 -10.27
N TYR A 846 -7.61 5.29 -9.66
CA TYR A 846 -8.94 5.31 -10.28
C TYR A 846 -9.42 3.93 -10.72
N GLN A 847 -9.84 3.14 -9.73
CA GLN A 847 -10.33 1.78 -9.87
C GLN A 847 -11.84 1.68 -9.61
N HIS A 848 -12.51 0.83 -10.37
CA HIS A 848 -13.87 0.39 -10.09
C HIS A 848 -13.92 -1.13 -9.96
N THR A 849 -14.74 -1.60 -9.04
CA THR A 849 -14.84 -3.02 -8.68
C THR A 849 -16.18 -3.58 -9.14
N ALA A 850 -16.16 -4.86 -9.49
CA ALA A 850 -17.37 -5.62 -9.78
C ALA A 850 -17.15 -7.09 -9.40
N ARG A 851 -18.25 -7.83 -9.33
CA ARG A 851 -18.24 -9.29 -9.18
C ARG A 851 -19.14 -9.86 -10.27
N GLY A 852 -18.60 -10.72 -11.13
CA GLY A 852 -19.41 -11.51 -12.05
C GLY A 852 -20.41 -12.38 -11.28
N LEU A 853 -21.58 -12.64 -11.88
CA LEU A 853 -22.57 -13.56 -11.29
C LEU A 853 -22.04 -15.00 -11.16
N SER A 854 -20.99 -15.36 -11.91
CA SER A 854 -20.24 -16.61 -11.76
C SER A 854 -19.38 -16.67 -10.48
N GLY A 855 -19.22 -15.53 -9.78
CA GLY A 855 -18.41 -15.39 -8.58
C GLY A 855 -17.02 -14.75 -8.79
N ASP A 856 -16.58 -14.57 -10.04
CA ASP A 856 -15.27 -13.97 -10.38
C ASP A 856 -15.26 -12.46 -10.11
N TYR A 857 -14.17 -11.92 -9.57
CA TYR A 857 -14.07 -10.49 -9.25
C TYR A 857 -13.28 -9.76 -10.33
N PHE A 858 -13.63 -8.49 -10.59
CA PHE A 858 -12.95 -7.67 -11.58
C PHE A 858 -12.69 -6.27 -11.05
N ILE A 859 -11.50 -5.77 -11.37
CA ILE A 859 -11.10 -4.39 -11.14
C ILE A 859 -10.82 -3.77 -12.50
N ILE A 860 -11.41 -2.61 -12.77
CA ILE A 860 -11.12 -1.84 -13.98
C ILE A 860 -10.34 -0.57 -13.63
N ASN A 861 -9.35 -0.25 -14.45
CA ASN A 861 -8.69 1.04 -14.49
C ASN A 861 -8.69 1.56 -15.94
N SER A 862 -8.86 2.86 -16.12
CA SER A 862 -8.66 3.50 -17.43
C SER A 862 -7.96 4.84 -17.24
N GLN A 863 -7.62 5.50 -18.34
CA GLN A 863 -7.27 6.91 -18.28
C GLN A 863 -8.37 7.69 -17.57
N PHE A 864 -7.98 8.64 -16.73
CA PHE A 864 -8.92 9.40 -15.91
C PHE A 864 -8.60 10.90 -15.86
N THR A 865 -9.63 11.69 -15.60
CA THR A 865 -9.48 13.12 -15.26
C THR A 865 -9.76 13.31 -13.78
N SER A 866 -8.91 14.05 -13.06
CA SER A 866 -9.11 14.30 -11.63
C SER A 866 -10.27 15.28 -11.38
N ASP A 867 -11.07 15.00 -10.36
CA ASP A 867 -12.12 15.89 -9.85
C ASP A 867 -11.96 15.98 -8.33
N ALA A 868 -11.60 17.16 -7.82
CA ALA A 868 -11.41 17.41 -6.39
C ALA A 868 -12.67 17.96 -5.70
N GLY A 869 -13.81 18.04 -6.41
CA GLY A 869 -15.07 18.45 -5.81
C GLY A 869 -15.21 19.97 -5.63
N ARG A 870 -14.33 20.75 -6.27
CA ARG A 870 -14.23 22.23 -6.10
C ARG A 870 -14.39 23.01 -7.39
N GLY A 871 -14.65 22.33 -8.51
CA GLY A 871 -14.81 22.94 -9.82
C GLY A 871 -16.04 23.85 -9.94
N SER A 872 -16.08 24.62 -11.03
CA SER A 872 -17.24 25.41 -11.47
C SER A 872 -17.90 24.88 -12.76
N SER A 873 -17.32 23.83 -13.34
CA SER A 873 -17.70 23.17 -14.59
C SER A 873 -17.27 21.71 -14.55
N ASP A 874 -17.91 20.88 -15.37
CA ASP A 874 -17.59 19.44 -15.43
C ASP A 874 -16.12 19.18 -15.78
N PRO A 875 -15.50 18.10 -15.25
CA PRO A 875 -14.13 17.74 -15.60
C PRO A 875 -13.99 17.48 -17.11
N ARG A 876 -12.89 17.95 -17.72
CA ARG A 876 -12.63 17.70 -19.15
C ARG A 876 -12.50 16.20 -19.45
N ALA A 877 -12.86 15.79 -20.66
CA ALA A 877 -12.68 14.45 -21.21
C ALA A 877 -11.59 14.51 -22.28
N ASN A 878 -10.32 14.45 -21.86
CA ASN A 878 -9.17 14.64 -22.75
C ASN A 878 -8.70 13.33 -23.43
N PHE A 879 -9.49 12.27 -23.40
CA PHE A 879 -9.13 10.93 -23.88
C PHE A 879 -8.80 10.92 -25.38
N GLY A 880 -7.79 10.14 -25.75
CA GLY A 880 -7.21 10.11 -27.09
C GLY A 880 -7.51 8.81 -27.84
N PRO A 881 -7.04 8.66 -29.09
CA PRO A 881 -7.24 7.45 -29.88
C PRO A 881 -6.56 6.20 -29.30
N THR A 882 -5.55 6.39 -28.44
CA THR A 882 -4.78 5.31 -27.78
C THR A 882 -5.27 5.02 -26.37
N SER A 883 -6.41 5.61 -25.96
CA SER A 883 -7.02 5.32 -24.67
C SER A 883 -7.37 3.83 -24.55
N THR A 884 -7.15 3.27 -23.38
CA THR A 884 -7.38 1.85 -23.07
C THR A 884 -8.07 1.68 -21.72
N MET A 885 -8.70 0.52 -21.54
CA MET A 885 -9.22 0.02 -20.28
C MET A 885 -8.44 -1.23 -19.88
N LYS A 886 -7.95 -1.27 -18.65
CA LYS A 886 -7.26 -2.41 -18.04
C LYS A 886 -8.20 -3.10 -17.07
N PHE A 887 -8.43 -4.38 -17.28
CA PHE A 887 -9.26 -5.25 -16.44
C PHE A 887 -8.35 -6.24 -15.71
N THR A 888 -8.36 -6.20 -14.37
CA THR A 888 -7.63 -7.12 -13.50
C THR A 888 -8.63 -8.07 -12.86
N PRO A 889 -8.69 -9.36 -13.27
CA PRO A 889 -9.48 -10.36 -12.57
C PRO A 889 -8.88 -10.62 -11.18
N MET A 890 -9.73 -10.92 -10.20
CA MET A 890 -9.33 -11.27 -8.84
C MET A 890 -10.02 -12.58 -8.45
N ILE A 891 -9.29 -13.46 -7.77
CA ILE A 891 -9.82 -14.74 -7.27
C ILE A 891 -9.83 -14.70 -5.74
N PHE A 892 -10.94 -15.05 -5.11
CA PHE A 892 -10.99 -15.21 -3.66
C PHE A 892 -10.56 -16.64 -3.29
N ASN A 893 -9.49 -16.77 -2.48
CA ASN A 893 -8.94 -18.07 -2.10
C ASN A 893 -9.59 -18.67 -0.83
N GLY A 894 -10.56 -17.97 -0.23
CA GLY A 894 -11.22 -18.34 1.02
C GLY A 894 -10.87 -17.44 2.21
N SER A 895 -9.77 -16.70 2.12
CA SER A 895 -9.33 -15.74 3.14
C SER A 895 -9.04 -14.36 2.53
N THR A 896 -8.32 -14.32 1.41
CA THR A 896 -7.87 -13.11 0.74
C THR A 896 -8.20 -13.13 -0.75
N TYR A 897 -8.03 -11.98 -1.40
CA TYR A 897 -8.19 -11.82 -2.84
C TYR A 897 -6.83 -11.89 -3.53
N GLU A 898 -6.73 -12.59 -4.65
CA GLU A 898 -5.50 -12.74 -5.43
C GLU A 898 -5.67 -12.14 -6.82
N PRO A 899 -4.89 -11.12 -7.22
CA PRO A 899 -4.94 -10.58 -8.57
C PRO A 899 -4.46 -11.60 -9.59
N GLN A 900 -5.04 -11.52 -10.78
CA GLN A 900 -4.64 -12.28 -11.96
C GLN A 900 -4.13 -11.32 -13.03
N LYS A 901 -3.45 -11.88 -14.04
CA LYS A 901 -2.92 -11.11 -15.17
C LYS A 901 -3.99 -10.19 -15.78
N ALA A 902 -3.68 -8.90 -15.82
CA ALA A 902 -4.56 -7.90 -16.38
C ALA A 902 -4.72 -8.03 -17.91
N ILE A 903 -5.93 -7.73 -18.39
CA ILE A 903 -6.33 -7.72 -19.79
C ILE A 903 -6.57 -6.27 -20.19
N ILE A 904 -5.91 -5.84 -21.26
CA ILE A 904 -6.02 -4.46 -21.77
C ILE A 904 -6.82 -4.50 -23.06
N VAL A 905 -7.81 -3.62 -23.14
CA VAL A 905 -8.66 -3.46 -24.32
C VAL A 905 -8.66 -2.00 -24.75
N ASP A 906 -8.74 -1.77 -26.06
CA ASP A 906 -8.76 -0.44 -26.64
C ASP A 906 -10.10 0.25 -26.40
N SER A 907 -10.06 1.51 -25.98
CA SER A 907 -11.22 2.36 -25.71
C SER A 907 -10.99 3.76 -26.27
N PRO A 908 -10.83 3.89 -27.61
CA PRO A 908 -10.44 5.16 -28.23
C PRO A 908 -11.43 6.27 -27.89
N TYR A 909 -10.91 7.41 -27.41
CA TYR A 909 -11.66 8.58 -26.95
C TYR A 909 -12.59 8.33 -25.75
N GLU A 910 -12.47 7.19 -25.09
CA GLU A 910 -13.25 6.82 -23.92
C GLU A 910 -12.35 6.66 -22.70
N GLY A 911 -12.80 7.19 -21.57
CA GLY A 911 -12.09 7.08 -20.29
C GLY A 911 -13.03 7.36 -19.12
N ASP A 912 -12.46 7.52 -17.92
CA ASP A 912 -13.23 7.55 -16.67
C ASP A 912 -14.21 6.37 -16.52
N SER A 913 -13.72 5.19 -16.88
CA SER A 913 -14.55 3.99 -17.05
C SER A 913 -15.01 3.42 -15.71
N VAL A 914 -16.26 2.98 -15.66
CA VAL A 914 -16.91 2.40 -14.49
C VAL A 914 -17.58 1.09 -14.88
N LEU A 915 -17.23 0.03 -14.16
CA LEU A 915 -17.76 -1.31 -14.37
C LEU A 915 -19.07 -1.47 -13.60
N SER A 916 -20.08 -2.09 -14.20
CA SER A 916 -21.35 -2.38 -13.52
C SER A 916 -21.15 -3.45 -12.44
N PRO A 917 -22.02 -3.50 -11.41
CA PRO A 917 -21.90 -4.48 -10.33
C PRO A 917 -21.69 -5.93 -10.80
N SER A 918 -22.37 -6.35 -11.87
CA SER A 918 -22.26 -7.70 -12.44
C SER A 918 -21.06 -7.94 -13.36
N ALA A 919 -20.23 -6.91 -13.59
CA ALA A 919 -19.15 -6.90 -14.57
C ALA A 919 -19.59 -7.11 -16.03
N GLN A 920 -20.88 -6.96 -16.35
CA GLN A 920 -21.42 -7.19 -17.70
C GLN A 920 -21.57 -5.90 -18.55
N LEU A 921 -21.49 -4.73 -17.93
CA LEU A 921 -21.50 -3.44 -18.62
C LEU A 921 -20.33 -2.57 -18.15
N VAL A 922 -19.81 -1.74 -19.06
CA VAL A 922 -18.90 -0.65 -18.72
C VAL A 922 -19.47 0.66 -19.24
N VAL A 923 -19.45 1.69 -18.41
CA VAL A 923 -19.86 3.07 -18.76
C VAL A 923 -18.63 3.95 -18.72
N SER A 924 -18.38 4.71 -19.78
CA SER A 924 -17.23 5.60 -19.95
C SER A 924 -17.68 6.98 -20.41
N ARG A 925 -16.87 8.01 -20.16
CA ARG A 925 -17.10 9.36 -20.72
C ARG A 925 -16.47 9.45 -22.12
N LEU A 926 -17.20 10.06 -23.04
CA LEU A 926 -16.77 10.26 -24.43
C LEU A 926 -16.10 11.63 -24.61
N ALA A 927 -14.87 11.63 -25.11
CA ALA A 927 -14.16 12.85 -25.46
C ALA A 927 -14.67 13.48 -26.77
N GLY A 928 -14.80 14.81 -26.76
CA GLY A 928 -15.10 15.64 -27.91
C GLY A 928 -13.96 16.58 -28.30
N PRO A 929 -14.21 17.52 -29.22
CA PRO A 929 -13.25 18.56 -29.57
C PRO A 929 -12.90 19.39 -28.32
N ASP A 930 -11.65 19.85 -28.24
CA ASP A 930 -11.14 20.68 -27.15
C ASP A 930 -11.29 20.07 -25.74
N GLY A 931 -11.43 18.74 -25.64
CA GLY A 931 -11.56 18.04 -24.35
C GLY A 931 -12.96 18.15 -23.72
N THR A 932 -13.97 18.56 -24.50
CA THR A 932 -15.36 18.57 -24.05
C THR A 932 -15.85 17.15 -23.75
N SER A 933 -16.68 16.98 -22.72
CA SER A 933 -17.39 15.72 -22.49
C SER A 933 -18.64 15.72 -23.36
N LEU A 934 -18.69 14.84 -24.38
CA LEU A 934 -19.84 14.74 -25.28
C LEU A 934 -21.01 13.98 -24.64
N GLY A 935 -20.72 13.14 -23.66
CA GLY A 935 -21.69 12.24 -23.05
C GLY A 935 -21.04 10.96 -22.54
N TYR A 936 -21.83 9.90 -22.47
CA TYR A 936 -21.41 8.59 -21.97
C TYR A 936 -21.59 7.51 -23.02
N VAL A 937 -20.66 6.56 -23.08
CA VAL A 937 -20.79 5.34 -23.87
C VAL A 937 -21.03 4.17 -22.93
N VAL A 938 -22.01 3.32 -23.25
CA VAL A 938 -22.30 2.08 -22.54
C VAL A 938 -21.94 0.91 -23.44
N ARG A 939 -21.06 0.04 -22.99
CA ARG A 939 -20.61 -1.15 -23.74
C ARG A 939 -20.92 -2.43 -22.97
N ARG A 940 -21.25 -3.49 -23.71
CA ARG A 940 -21.33 -4.84 -23.16
C ARG A 940 -19.91 -5.30 -22.86
N VAL A 941 -19.69 -5.84 -21.68
CA VAL A 941 -18.47 -6.56 -21.30
C VAL A 941 -18.75 -8.05 -21.43
N ARG A 942 -18.03 -8.73 -22.33
CA ARG A 942 -18.10 -10.18 -22.48
C ARG A 942 -16.84 -10.79 -21.93
N VAL A 943 -16.99 -11.57 -20.88
CA VAL A 943 -15.89 -12.29 -20.22
C VAL A 943 -15.93 -13.75 -20.66
N GLN A 944 -14.81 -14.25 -21.15
CA GLN A 944 -14.60 -15.67 -21.43
C GLN A 944 -13.43 -16.19 -20.60
N ARG A 945 -13.67 -17.25 -19.83
CA ARG A 945 -12.67 -17.88 -18.97
C ARG A 945 -12.14 -19.16 -19.62
N TYR A 946 -10.81 -19.29 -19.64
CA TYR A 946 -10.07 -20.43 -20.18
C TYR A 946 -9.11 -20.94 -19.09
N GLY A 947 -9.63 -21.71 -18.12
CA GLY A 947 -8.86 -22.12 -16.94
C GLY A 947 -8.56 -20.92 -16.03
N ASP A 948 -7.29 -20.56 -15.91
CA ASP A 948 -6.75 -19.41 -15.17
C ASP A 948 -6.68 -18.12 -16.00
N ARG A 949 -6.95 -18.20 -17.32
CA ARG A 949 -6.88 -17.05 -18.24
C ARG A 949 -8.24 -16.48 -18.56
N TYR A 950 -8.28 -15.17 -18.78
CA TYR A 950 -9.47 -14.43 -19.20
C TYR A 950 -9.26 -13.77 -20.57
N ALA A 951 -10.34 -13.73 -21.36
CA ALA A 951 -10.47 -12.87 -22.53
C ALA A 951 -11.67 -11.95 -22.33
N ILE A 952 -11.49 -10.65 -22.58
CA ILE A 952 -12.51 -9.63 -22.40
C ILE A 952 -12.74 -8.92 -23.73
N ASP A 953 -14.00 -8.81 -24.14
CA ASP A 953 -14.45 -8.07 -25.31
C ASP A 953 -15.44 -6.97 -24.89
N ILE A 954 -15.17 -5.74 -25.34
CA ILE A 954 -16.03 -4.55 -25.16
C ILE A 954 -16.50 -3.96 -26.50
N GLY A 955 -16.39 -4.72 -27.59
CA GLY A 955 -16.69 -4.25 -28.94
C GLY A 955 -18.15 -3.84 -29.18
N GLN A 956 -19.09 -4.40 -28.42
CA GLN A 956 -20.51 -4.09 -28.56
C GLN A 956 -20.91 -2.83 -27.78
N LYS A 957 -21.14 -1.72 -28.48
CA LYS A 957 -21.80 -0.52 -27.95
C LYS A 957 -23.30 -0.77 -27.78
N LEU A 958 -23.84 -0.50 -26.60
CA LEU A 958 -25.27 -0.64 -26.26
C LEU A 958 -25.97 0.71 -26.18
N ALA A 959 -25.29 1.75 -25.70
CA ALA A 959 -25.83 3.10 -25.73
C ALA A 959 -24.75 4.18 -25.87
N GLU A 960 -25.17 5.33 -26.34
CA GLU A 960 -24.44 6.59 -26.32
C GLU A 960 -25.42 7.66 -25.83
N ILE A 961 -25.17 8.20 -24.64
CA ILE A 961 -26.07 9.09 -23.91
C ILE A 961 -25.49 10.50 -23.88
N CYS A 962 -26.20 11.45 -24.50
CA CYS A 962 -25.73 12.82 -24.70
C CYS A 962 -26.09 13.75 -23.53
N VAL A 963 -25.58 13.44 -22.35
CA VAL A 963 -25.79 14.20 -21.11
C VAL A 963 -24.44 14.61 -20.55
N SER A 964 -24.32 15.87 -20.10
CA SER A 964 -23.10 16.36 -19.46
C SER A 964 -23.03 15.88 -18.00
N GLY A 965 -21.82 15.62 -17.53
CA GLY A 965 -21.56 15.32 -16.14
C GLY A 965 -20.12 14.86 -15.89
N ALA A 966 -19.84 14.64 -14.61
CA ALA A 966 -18.63 14.02 -14.13
C ALA A 966 -18.70 12.49 -14.27
N LYS A 967 -18.01 11.76 -13.40
CA LYS A 967 -17.86 10.31 -13.52
C LYS A 967 -19.13 9.59 -13.07
N PRO A 968 -19.59 8.55 -13.80
CA PRO A 968 -20.86 7.89 -13.51
C PRO A 968 -20.72 6.83 -12.40
N ASN A 969 -21.83 6.35 -11.86
CA ASN A 969 -21.93 5.09 -11.11
C ASN A 969 -23.23 4.37 -11.51
N ILE A 970 -23.22 3.04 -11.56
CA ILE A 970 -24.29 2.22 -12.16
C ILE A 970 -25.08 1.52 -11.06
N SER A 971 -26.41 1.48 -11.20
CA SER A 971 -27.30 0.81 -10.25
C SER A 971 -27.15 -0.71 -10.27
N PHE A 972 -27.61 -1.39 -9.21
CA PHE A 972 -27.50 -2.84 -9.05
C PHE A 972 -28.44 -3.67 -9.96
N ASP A 973 -29.52 -3.05 -10.44
CA ASP A 973 -30.38 -3.57 -11.53
C ASP A 973 -29.85 -3.18 -12.91
N GLU A 974 -28.74 -2.43 -12.96
CA GLU A 974 -28.04 -1.93 -14.13
C GLU A 974 -28.93 -1.19 -15.15
N ARG A 975 -30.05 -0.65 -14.66
CA ARG A 975 -30.98 0.16 -15.45
C ARG A 975 -30.61 1.64 -15.43
N PHE A 976 -30.04 2.12 -14.32
CA PHE A 976 -29.73 3.53 -14.14
C PHE A 976 -28.23 3.72 -14.01
N PHE A 977 -27.76 4.89 -14.44
CA PHE A 977 -26.52 5.43 -13.91
C PHE A 977 -26.77 6.81 -13.31
N VAL A 978 -25.94 7.19 -12.36
CA VAL A 978 -26.00 8.46 -11.65
C VAL A 978 -24.67 9.19 -11.79
N THR A 979 -24.70 10.50 -11.89
CA THR A 979 -23.52 11.37 -12.02
C THR A 979 -23.79 12.72 -11.36
N HIS A 980 -22.77 13.54 -11.20
CA HIS A 980 -22.96 14.95 -10.81
C HIS A 980 -22.57 15.89 -11.95
N HIS A 981 -23.25 17.03 -12.01
CA HIS A 981 -23.07 18.05 -13.03
C HIS A 981 -22.83 19.41 -12.37
N TYR A 982 -21.71 20.04 -12.74
CA TYR A 982 -21.38 21.38 -12.29
C TYR A 982 -22.02 22.45 -13.16
N GLU A 983 -22.71 23.38 -12.52
CA GLU A 983 -23.30 24.53 -13.18
C GLU A 983 -23.19 25.77 -12.27
N ASN A 984 -22.60 26.86 -12.79
CA ASN A 984 -22.52 28.17 -12.13
C ASN A 984 -21.97 28.12 -10.68
N GLY A 985 -20.95 27.29 -10.42
CA GLY A 985 -20.34 27.15 -9.10
C GLY A 985 -21.12 26.25 -8.12
N THR A 986 -22.23 25.66 -8.55
CA THR A 986 -22.95 24.58 -7.84
C THR A 986 -22.67 23.24 -8.51
N SER A 987 -23.03 22.13 -7.85
CA SER A 987 -23.06 20.79 -8.45
C SER A 987 -24.34 20.08 -8.06
N ASN A 988 -25.00 19.45 -9.02
CA ASN A 988 -26.26 18.72 -8.82
C ASN A 988 -26.16 17.27 -9.28
N ILE A 989 -26.89 16.38 -8.62
CA ILE A 989 -26.97 14.98 -9.02
C ILE A 989 -27.95 14.84 -10.20
N LEU A 990 -27.49 14.14 -11.24
CA LEU A 990 -28.28 13.71 -12.38
C LEU A 990 -28.38 12.18 -12.37
N LEU A 991 -29.59 11.68 -12.57
CA LEU A 991 -29.90 10.27 -12.70
C LEU A 991 -30.39 9.99 -14.12
N VAL A 992 -29.82 8.99 -14.79
CA VAL A 992 -30.12 8.66 -16.18
C VAL A 992 -30.72 7.26 -16.25
N ASP A 993 -31.85 7.11 -16.94
CA ASP A 993 -32.44 5.81 -17.27
C ASP A 993 -31.84 5.30 -18.58
N LEU A 994 -31.12 4.18 -18.55
CA LEU A 994 -30.47 3.60 -19.72
C LEU A 994 -31.45 3.02 -20.74
N LEU A 995 -32.69 2.72 -20.33
CA LEU A 995 -33.70 2.19 -21.25
C LEU A 995 -34.29 3.28 -22.15
N THR A 996 -34.37 4.52 -21.64
CA THR A 996 -34.99 5.66 -22.34
C THR A 996 -33.98 6.71 -22.80
N GLY A 997 -32.82 6.77 -22.14
CA GLY A 997 -31.84 7.84 -22.28
C GLY A 997 -32.24 9.15 -21.60
N GLU A 998 -33.34 9.17 -20.85
CA GLU A 998 -33.81 10.37 -20.16
C GLU A 998 -32.95 10.66 -18.92
N SER A 999 -32.62 11.94 -18.73
CA SER A 999 -31.91 12.44 -17.55
C SER A 999 -32.85 13.18 -16.61
N HIS A 1000 -32.78 12.87 -15.32
CA HIS A 1000 -33.58 13.45 -14.26
C HIS A 1000 -32.67 14.09 -13.23
N GLN A 1001 -32.82 15.39 -13.01
CA GLN A 1001 -32.09 16.10 -11.96
C GLN A 1001 -32.68 15.76 -10.58
N VAL A 1002 -31.87 15.19 -9.70
CA VAL A 1002 -32.29 14.73 -8.37
C VAL A 1002 -32.23 15.86 -7.37
N THR A 1003 -31.19 16.69 -7.44
CA THR A 1003 -30.94 17.75 -6.45
C THR A 1003 -31.03 19.14 -7.07
N GLU A 1004 -31.34 20.13 -6.25
CA GLU A 1004 -31.23 21.55 -6.58
C GLU A 1004 -30.46 22.26 -5.46
N MET A 1005 -29.14 22.33 -5.62
CA MET A 1005 -28.24 22.89 -4.61
C MET A 1005 -28.32 24.42 -4.58
N PRO A 1006 -28.30 25.05 -3.39
CA PRO A 1006 -28.15 26.48 -3.28
C PRO A 1006 -26.77 26.93 -3.79
N SER A 1007 -26.62 28.23 -4.06
CA SER A 1007 -25.37 28.81 -4.55
C SER A 1007 -24.17 28.34 -3.73
N ASN A 1008 -23.11 27.93 -4.45
CA ASN A 1008 -21.84 27.42 -3.94
C ASN A 1008 -21.89 26.14 -3.08
N ALA A 1009 -23.06 25.53 -2.87
CA ALA A 1009 -23.16 24.16 -2.37
C ALA A 1009 -23.02 23.16 -3.53
N ARG A 1010 -22.46 21.97 -3.23
CA ARG A 1010 -22.15 20.95 -4.23
C ARG A 1010 -22.59 19.58 -3.77
N ALA A 1011 -23.43 18.92 -4.56
CA ALA A 1011 -23.70 17.49 -4.46
C ALA A 1011 -22.75 16.72 -5.40
N LEU A 1012 -22.02 15.74 -4.87
CA LEU A 1012 -20.85 15.13 -5.52
C LEU A 1012 -20.82 13.61 -5.30
N TYR A 1013 -20.19 12.91 -6.24
CA TYR A 1013 -19.77 11.50 -6.12
C TYR A 1013 -20.90 10.53 -5.71
N PRO A 1014 -22.00 10.47 -6.48
CA PRO A 1014 -23.09 9.56 -6.16
C PRO A 1014 -22.68 8.08 -6.35
N HIS A 1015 -23.15 7.20 -5.45
CA HIS A 1015 -22.88 5.76 -5.46
C HIS A 1015 -24.10 4.94 -5.03
N PHE A 1016 -24.46 3.92 -5.80
CA PHE A 1016 -25.62 3.08 -5.53
C PHE A 1016 -25.41 2.09 -4.38
N ARG A 1017 -26.51 1.82 -3.69
CA ARG A 1017 -26.74 0.72 -2.75
C ARG A 1017 -27.48 -0.40 -3.47
N SER A 1018 -27.39 -1.62 -2.94
CA SER A 1018 -27.96 -2.83 -3.55
C SER A 1018 -29.47 -2.78 -3.78
N ASP A 1019 -30.20 -1.96 -3.03
CA ASP A 1019 -31.66 -1.88 -3.08
C ASP A 1019 -32.17 -0.66 -3.86
N GLY A 1020 -31.32 0.02 -4.62
CA GLY A 1020 -31.71 1.13 -5.51
C GLY A 1020 -31.69 2.51 -4.87
N TRP A 1021 -31.41 2.64 -3.56
CA TRP A 1021 -30.95 3.92 -3.00
C TRP A 1021 -29.56 4.24 -3.53
N PHE A 1022 -29.19 5.52 -3.59
CA PHE A 1022 -27.80 5.93 -3.78
C PHE A 1022 -27.42 7.03 -2.81
N TYR A 1023 -26.15 7.00 -2.38
CA TYR A 1023 -25.59 7.98 -1.47
C TYR A 1023 -24.73 8.96 -2.24
N PHE A 1024 -24.59 10.18 -1.74
CA PHE A 1024 -23.73 11.20 -2.31
C PHE A 1024 -23.27 12.19 -1.25
N LEU A 1025 -22.18 12.88 -1.54
CA LEU A 1025 -21.58 13.89 -0.68
C LEU A 1025 -22.19 15.26 -0.95
N VAL A 1026 -22.52 16.01 0.10
CA VAL A 1026 -22.84 17.43 0.01
C VAL A 1026 -21.77 18.25 0.71
N LYS A 1027 -21.19 19.21 0.00
CA LYS A 1027 -20.29 20.23 0.56
C LYS A 1027 -21.00 21.57 0.59
N THR A 1028 -21.06 22.21 1.75
CA THR A 1028 -21.69 23.52 1.93
C THR A 1028 -20.65 24.64 1.94
N ASP A 1029 -21.12 25.88 1.73
CA ASP A 1029 -20.30 27.09 1.86
C ASP A 1029 -19.69 27.30 3.23
N ALA A 1030 -20.35 26.82 4.27
CA ALA A 1030 -19.84 26.89 5.63
C ALA A 1030 -18.68 25.92 5.88
N GLY A 1031 -18.28 25.13 4.87
CA GLY A 1031 -17.21 24.13 4.95
C GLY A 1031 -17.64 22.84 5.63
N GLU A 1032 -18.94 22.57 5.69
CA GLU A 1032 -19.53 21.38 6.30
C GLU A 1032 -19.77 20.33 5.22
N GLU A 1033 -19.54 19.05 5.57
CA GLU A 1033 -19.70 17.93 4.64
C GLU A 1033 -20.71 16.91 5.21
N TYR A 1034 -21.67 16.51 4.37
CA TYR A 1034 -22.76 15.59 4.73
C TYR A 1034 -22.83 14.43 3.73
N VAL A 1035 -23.19 13.24 4.21
CA VAL A 1035 -23.59 12.12 3.35
C VAL A 1035 -25.12 12.07 3.31
N LEU A 1036 -25.68 12.20 2.10
CA LEU A 1036 -27.12 12.12 1.87
C LEU A 1036 -27.46 10.87 1.05
N ALA A 1037 -28.68 10.35 1.23
CA ALA A 1037 -29.25 9.27 0.44
C ALA A 1037 -30.48 9.74 -0.37
N SER A 1038 -30.68 9.18 -1.56
CA SER A 1038 -31.86 9.42 -2.38
C SER A 1038 -32.54 8.15 -2.90
N ASP A 1039 -33.88 8.18 -2.94
CA ASP A 1039 -34.76 7.14 -3.50
C ASP A 1039 -35.21 7.43 -4.95
N ALA A 1040 -34.59 8.41 -5.62
CA ALA A 1040 -35.07 8.87 -6.92
C ALA A 1040 -35.16 7.75 -7.97
N ALA A 1041 -34.19 6.83 -8.00
CA ALA A 1041 -34.18 5.69 -8.92
C ALA A 1041 -35.33 4.72 -8.64
N LEU A 1042 -35.62 4.44 -7.38
CA LEU A 1042 -36.75 3.60 -6.96
C LEU A 1042 -38.09 4.18 -7.43
N LYS A 1043 -38.29 5.48 -7.24
CA LYS A 1043 -39.53 6.16 -7.69
C LYS A 1043 -39.68 6.16 -9.20
N LEU A 1044 -38.59 6.37 -9.93
CA LEU A 1044 -38.61 6.35 -11.40
C LEU A 1044 -38.86 4.93 -11.94
N ALA A 1045 -38.27 3.91 -11.32
CA ALA A 1045 -38.55 2.52 -11.66
C ALA A 1045 -40.03 2.15 -11.47
N GLN A 1046 -40.66 2.66 -10.40
CA GLN A 1046 -42.10 2.49 -10.13
C GLN A 1046 -42.99 3.32 -11.07
N ALA A 1047 -42.61 4.56 -11.38
CA ALA A 1047 -43.35 5.44 -12.29
C ALA A 1047 -43.28 4.96 -13.75
N GLY A 1048 -42.14 4.40 -14.17
CA GLY A 1048 -41.94 3.75 -15.48
C GLY A 1048 -42.66 2.41 -15.64
N GLY A 1049 -43.12 1.80 -14.53
CA GLY A 1049 -44.05 0.67 -14.54
C GLY A 1049 -45.47 1.04 -14.97
N GLY A 1050 -45.74 2.32 -15.26
CA GLY A 1050 -47.04 2.88 -15.59
C GLY A 1050 -47.16 3.43 -17.01
N SER A 1051 -46.78 2.69 -18.07
CA SER A 1051 -47.36 2.88 -19.44
C SER A 1051 -46.94 1.85 -20.50
N GLY A 1052 -46.61 0.60 -20.12
CA GLY A 1052 -46.22 -0.45 -21.10
C GLY A 1052 -46.90 -1.80 -20.94
N GLY A 1053 -47.36 -2.16 -19.75
CA GLY A 1053 -48.17 -3.36 -19.55
C GLY A 1053 -49.62 -3.04 -19.88
N SER A 1054 -50.06 -3.25 -21.12
CA SER A 1054 -51.46 -3.63 -21.29
C SER A 1054 -51.68 -4.79 -20.33
N GLY A 1055 -52.67 -4.68 -19.46
CA GLY A 1055 -53.25 -5.85 -18.81
C GLY A 1055 -53.67 -6.82 -19.90
N GLY A 1056 -52.74 -7.68 -20.31
CA GLY A 1056 -53.08 -8.96 -20.89
C GLY A 1056 -53.76 -9.67 -19.75
N SER A 1057 -55.10 -9.58 -19.72
CA SER A 1057 -55.92 -10.52 -18.98
C SER A 1057 -55.29 -11.90 -19.18
N ALA A 1058 -54.96 -12.61 -18.09
CA ALA A 1058 -54.46 -13.97 -18.19
C ALA A 1058 -55.32 -14.71 -19.21
N ARG A 1059 -54.68 -15.20 -20.28
CA ARG A 1059 -55.40 -15.79 -21.41
C ARG A 1059 -55.42 -17.30 -21.23
N ALA A 1060 -56.49 -17.97 -21.66
CA ALA A 1060 -56.45 -19.42 -21.72
C ALA A 1060 -55.35 -19.88 -22.71
N PRO A 1061 -54.65 -20.98 -22.44
CA PRO A 1061 -53.80 -21.66 -23.40
C PRO A 1061 -54.58 -22.00 -24.68
N ARG A 1062 -53.97 -21.81 -25.85
CA ARG A 1062 -54.60 -21.98 -27.18
C ARG A 1062 -53.78 -22.84 -28.13
N ALA A 1063 -52.58 -23.24 -27.74
CA ALA A 1063 -51.70 -24.06 -28.56
C ALA A 1063 -50.99 -25.11 -27.70
N HIS A 1064 -50.61 -26.21 -28.35
CA HIS A 1064 -49.76 -27.26 -27.78
C HIS A 1064 -48.46 -26.66 -27.22
N GLY A 1065 -48.05 -27.10 -26.03
CA GLY A 1065 -46.83 -26.65 -25.37
C GLY A 1065 -46.87 -25.27 -24.71
N GLU A 1066 -48.03 -24.60 -24.64
CA GLU A 1066 -48.16 -23.37 -23.84
C GLU A 1066 -48.20 -23.64 -22.32
N LEU A 1067 -48.45 -24.88 -21.91
CA LEU A 1067 -48.25 -25.40 -20.55
C LEU A 1067 -47.59 -26.77 -20.66
N VAL A 1068 -46.76 -27.11 -19.69
CA VAL A 1068 -46.01 -28.38 -19.64
C VAL A 1068 -46.19 -28.99 -18.26
N ILE A 1069 -46.52 -30.28 -18.19
CA ILE A 1069 -46.53 -31.10 -16.99
C ILE A 1069 -45.07 -31.40 -16.66
N ASP A 1070 -44.61 -30.86 -15.54
CA ASP A 1070 -43.19 -30.82 -15.16
C ASP A 1070 -42.86 -31.81 -14.04
N GLU A 1071 -43.84 -32.14 -13.19
CA GLU A 1071 -43.65 -33.06 -12.07
C GLU A 1071 -44.90 -33.91 -11.78
N ILE A 1072 -44.73 -35.18 -11.37
CA ILE A 1072 -45.84 -36.11 -11.08
C ILE A 1072 -45.51 -37.06 -9.91
N LEU A 1073 -46.32 -37.04 -8.84
CA LEU A 1073 -46.35 -38.10 -7.81
C LEU A 1073 -47.65 -38.91 -7.92
N TYR A 1074 -47.56 -40.13 -8.49
CA TYR A 1074 -48.73 -40.96 -8.81
C TYR A 1074 -48.91 -42.21 -7.92
N ASP A 1075 -47.93 -42.59 -7.10
CA ASP A 1075 -47.99 -43.74 -6.17
C ASP A 1075 -47.36 -43.33 -4.82
N PRO A 1076 -48.02 -42.48 -4.02
CA PRO A 1076 -47.47 -42.02 -2.74
C PRO A 1076 -47.34 -43.16 -1.72
N SER A 1077 -46.26 -43.17 -0.94
CA SER A 1077 -46.02 -44.18 0.11
C SER A 1077 -46.26 -43.66 1.53
N GLY A 1078 -46.25 -42.33 1.72
CA GLY A 1078 -46.43 -41.67 3.02
C GLY A 1078 -47.87 -41.28 3.34
N LEU A 1079 -48.72 -41.16 2.32
CA LEU A 1079 -50.14 -40.86 2.40
C LEU A 1079 -50.89 -41.84 1.49
N ALA A 1080 -52.16 -42.11 1.79
CA ALA A 1080 -53.00 -42.86 0.86
C ALA A 1080 -53.16 -42.10 -0.46
N ASP A 1081 -53.28 -42.80 -1.60
CA ASP A 1081 -53.36 -42.21 -2.95
C ASP A 1081 -54.38 -41.07 -3.04
N ASN A 1082 -55.56 -41.26 -2.45
CA ASN A 1082 -56.62 -40.25 -2.45
C ASN A 1082 -56.29 -38.97 -1.66
N LEU A 1083 -55.14 -38.91 -0.99
CA LEU A 1083 -54.62 -37.78 -0.23
C LEU A 1083 -53.25 -37.29 -0.75
N GLY A 1084 -52.40 -38.21 -1.21
CA GLY A 1084 -50.98 -37.95 -1.48
C GLY A 1084 -50.58 -37.75 -2.95
N GLU A 1085 -51.44 -38.05 -3.93
CA GLU A 1085 -51.08 -37.81 -5.34
C GLU A 1085 -51.05 -36.31 -5.65
N TRP A 1086 -50.10 -35.88 -6.49
CA TRP A 1086 -50.01 -34.51 -6.97
C TRP A 1086 -49.25 -34.42 -8.30
N PHE A 1087 -49.40 -33.29 -9.00
CA PHE A 1087 -48.64 -32.96 -10.21
C PHE A 1087 -48.43 -31.45 -10.33
N GLU A 1088 -47.50 -31.03 -11.19
CA GLU A 1088 -47.13 -29.63 -11.41
C GLU A 1088 -47.23 -29.24 -12.90
N LEU A 1089 -47.62 -27.99 -13.15
CA LEU A 1089 -47.61 -27.37 -14.47
C LEU A 1089 -46.64 -26.19 -14.51
N TYR A 1090 -45.81 -26.15 -15.56
CA TYR A 1090 -44.92 -25.05 -15.92
C TYR A 1090 -45.47 -24.26 -17.12
N ASN A 1091 -45.35 -22.93 -17.08
CA ASN A 1091 -45.68 -22.04 -18.19
C ASN A 1091 -44.39 -21.57 -18.92
N PRO A 1092 -44.02 -22.17 -20.08
CA PRO A 1092 -42.84 -21.76 -20.84
C PRO A 1092 -43.04 -20.43 -21.60
N THR A 1093 -44.22 -19.82 -21.56
CA THR A 1093 -44.51 -18.59 -22.29
C THR A 1093 -44.15 -17.33 -21.48
N SER A 1094 -44.11 -16.19 -22.15
CA SER A 1094 -43.92 -14.87 -21.54
C SER A 1094 -45.24 -14.23 -21.07
N ASP A 1095 -46.39 -14.88 -21.29
CA ASP A 1095 -47.71 -14.37 -20.91
C ASP A 1095 -48.26 -15.12 -19.69
N PRO A 1096 -49.01 -14.46 -18.78
CA PRO A 1096 -49.76 -15.17 -17.75
C PRO A 1096 -50.89 -15.98 -18.39
N LEU A 1097 -51.03 -17.24 -18.01
CA LEU A 1097 -52.04 -18.15 -18.55
C LEU A 1097 -53.11 -18.47 -17.49
N THR A 1098 -54.39 -18.30 -17.81
CA THR A 1098 -55.50 -18.77 -16.93
C THR A 1098 -55.89 -20.19 -17.29
N LEU A 1099 -56.11 -21.02 -16.29
CA LEU A 1099 -56.63 -22.38 -16.42
C LEU A 1099 -58.16 -22.44 -16.47
N ALA A 1100 -58.84 -21.28 -16.44
CA ALA A 1100 -60.30 -21.21 -16.51
C ALA A 1100 -60.84 -21.89 -17.78
N GLY A 1101 -61.64 -22.93 -17.56
CA GLY A 1101 -62.25 -23.71 -18.65
C GLY A 1101 -61.33 -24.74 -19.31
N CYS A 1102 -60.09 -24.89 -18.82
CA CYS A 1102 -59.27 -26.04 -19.13
C CYS A 1102 -59.81 -27.29 -18.43
N VAL A 1103 -59.59 -28.45 -19.03
CA VAL A 1103 -60.03 -29.75 -18.52
C VAL A 1103 -58.79 -30.59 -18.23
N LEU A 1104 -58.66 -31.00 -16.98
CA LEU A 1104 -57.73 -32.05 -16.56
C LEU A 1104 -58.39 -33.39 -16.79
N ALA A 1105 -57.74 -34.28 -17.54
CA ALA A 1105 -58.19 -35.64 -17.77
C ALA A 1105 -57.13 -36.63 -17.33
N GLY A 1106 -57.57 -37.66 -16.59
CA GLY A 1106 -56.79 -38.86 -16.35
C GLY A 1106 -57.47 -40.07 -16.97
N LYS A 1107 -56.88 -41.26 -16.76
CA LYS A 1107 -57.31 -42.52 -17.40
C LYS A 1107 -58.80 -42.87 -17.24
N SER A 1108 -59.43 -42.49 -16.13
CA SER A 1108 -60.80 -42.90 -15.78
C SER A 1108 -61.77 -41.75 -15.49
N ARG A 1109 -61.28 -40.52 -15.36
CA ARG A 1109 -62.05 -39.35 -14.94
C ARG A 1109 -61.46 -38.08 -15.54
N SER A 1110 -62.31 -37.09 -15.79
CA SER A 1110 -61.89 -35.72 -16.09
C SER A 1110 -62.62 -34.72 -15.20
N GLU A 1111 -62.04 -33.54 -15.06
CA GLU A 1111 -62.63 -32.39 -14.36
C GLU A 1111 -62.21 -31.06 -14.98
N VAL A 1112 -63.06 -30.05 -14.81
CA VAL A 1112 -62.76 -28.68 -15.26
C VAL A 1112 -61.91 -28.00 -14.20
N LEU A 1113 -60.78 -27.43 -14.59
CA LEU A 1113 -59.89 -26.67 -13.73
C LEU A 1113 -60.49 -25.30 -13.37
N GLY A 1114 -60.13 -24.80 -12.19
CA GLY A 1114 -60.54 -23.48 -11.70
C GLY A 1114 -59.83 -22.33 -12.43
N ASP A 1115 -60.19 -21.09 -12.06
CA ASP A 1115 -59.56 -19.86 -12.56
C ASP A 1115 -58.23 -19.58 -11.86
N LEU A 1116 -57.29 -20.53 -11.98
CA LEU A 1116 -55.92 -20.41 -11.49
C LEU A 1116 -55.05 -19.81 -12.60
N VAL A 1117 -54.21 -18.84 -12.25
CA VAL A 1117 -53.28 -18.21 -13.19
C VAL A 1117 -51.89 -18.78 -12.98
N VAL A 1118 -51.29 -19.30 -14.06
CA VAL A 1118 -49.89 -19.72 -14.10
C VAL A 1118 -49.04 -18.53 -14.56
N PRO A 1119 -48.13 -18.00 -13.72
CA PRO A 1119 -47.28 -16.87 -14.09
C PRO A 1119 -46.39 -17.20 -15.31
N PRO A 1120 -45.96 -16.19 -16.10
CA PRO A 1120 -44.91 -16.41 -17.11
C PRO A 1120 -43.68 -17.05 -16.48
N ARG A 1121 -43.13 -18.10 -17.11
CA ARG A 1121 -41.97 -18.85 -16.58
C ARG A 1121 -42.16 -19.38 -15.15
N GLY A 1122 -43.40 -19.48 -14.68
CA GLY A 1122 -43.75 -19.92 -13.33
C GLY A 1122 -44.39 -21.31 -13.31
N TYR A 1123 -44.57 -21.80 -12.09
CA TYR A 1123 -45.08 -23.14 -11.78
C TYR A 1123 -46.37 -23.05 -10.96
N VAL A 1124 -47.26 -24.03 -11.10
CA VAL A 1124 -48.40 -24.22 -10.20
C VAL A 1124 -48.61 -25.70 -9.88
N THR A 1125 -48.99 -25.98 -8.64
CA THR A 1125 -49.11 -27.33 -8.10
C THR A 1125 -50.56 -27.75 -7.84
N PHE A 1126 -50.86 -29.01 -8.16
CA PHE A 1126 -52.17 -29.62 -7.95
C PHE A 1126 -52.05 -30.87 -7.08
N ALA A 1127 -52.78 -30.93 -5.97
CA ALA A 1127 -52.76 -32.10 -5.08
C ALA A 1127 -54.16 -32.67 -4.80
N ARG A 1128 -54.23 -33.94 -4.40
CA ARG A 1128 -55.49 -34.61 -4.02
C ARG A 1128 -56.08 -34.07 -2.71
N SER A 1129 -55.24 -33.53 -1.84
CA SER A 1129 -55.64 -32.97 -0.54
C SER A 1129 -54.64 -31.92 -0.06
N GLN A 1130 -55.00 -31.18 1.00
CA GLN A 1130 -54.12 -30.26 1.71
C GLN A 1130 -53.17 -30.99 2.69
N GLU A 1131 -53.19 -32.33 2.76
CA GLU A 1131 -52.38 -33.13 3.69
C GLU A 1131 -50.97 -33.43 3.16
N VAL A 1132 -50.66 -33.06 1.91
CA VAL A 1132 -49.30 -33.14 1.34
C VAL A 1132 -48.32 -32.23 2.08
N SER A 1133 -47.02 -32.47 1.95
CA SER A 1133 -45.97 -31.75 2.69
C SER A 1133 -45.70 -30.32 2.21
N PHE A 1134 -46.54 -29.78 1.32
CA PHE A 1134 -46.48 -28.42 0.78
C PHE A 1134 -47.91 -27.85 0.70
N THR A 1135 -48.05 -26.54 0.43
CA THR A 1135 -49.38 -25.93 0.21
C THR A 1135 -49.68 -25.96 -1.29
N PRO A 1136 -50.61 -26.79 -1.78
CA PRO A 1136 -50.92 -26.87 -3.21
C PRO A 1136 -51.72 -25.64 -3.68
N ASP A 1137 -51.45 -25.15 -4.89
CA ASP A 1137 -52.17 -24.02 -5.50
C ASP A 1137 -53.63 -24.36 -5.80
N ALA A 1138 -53.91 -25.63 -6.12
CA ALA A 1138 -55.25 -26.13 -6.32
C ALA A 1138 -55.41 -27.60 -5.92
N LEU A 1139 -56.66 -27.99 -5.64
CA LEU A 1139 -57.02 -29.39 -5.39
C LEU A 1139 -57.68 -30.01 -6.61
N PHE A 1140 -57.39 -31.28 -6.86
CA PHE A 1140 -57.92 -32.03 -8.00
C PHE A 1140 -58.55 -33.37 -7.57
N GLY A 1141 -59.59 -33.80 -8.27
CA GLY A 1141 -60.41 -34.98 -7.98
C GLY A 1141 -60.22 -36.14 -8.94
N VAL A 1142 -59.42 -35.99 -10.00
CA VAL A 1142 -59.00 -37.09 -10.90
C VAL A 1142 -58.03 -38.02 -10.15
N PRO A 1143 -58.22 -39.35 -10.11
CA PRO A 1143 -57.24 -40.26 -9.51
C PRO A 1143 -56.11 -40.56 -10.49
N LEU A 1144 -54.87 -40.60 -10.00
CA LEU A 1144 -53.74 -41.15 -10.72
C LEU A 1144 -53.72 -42.69 -10.54
N THR A 1145 -53.03 -43.43 -11.41
CA THR A 1145 -53.03 -44.90 -11.36
C THR A 1145 -51.64 -45.41 -11.06
N ASN A 1146 -51.46 -46.11 -9.95
CA ASN A 1146 -50.16 -46.58 -9.45
C ASN A 1146 -49.46 -47.57 -10.41
N THR A 1147 -50.20 -48.15 -11.37
CA THR A 1147 -49.65 -49.06 -12.39
C THR A 1147 -49.49 -48.40 -13.76
N GLY A 1148 -49.57 -47.07 -13.84
CA GLY A 1148 -49.49 -46.29 -15.08
C GLY A 1148 -50.84 -45.83 -15.66
N GLY A 1149 -50.85 -44.58 -16.11
CA GLY A 1149 -52.00 -43.83 -16.60
C GLY A 1149 -51.59 -42.68 -17.50
N SER A 1150 -52.45 -41.67 -17.66
CA SER A 1150 -52.10 -40.42 -18.32
C SER A 1150 -52.65 -39.22 -17.55
N ILE A 1151 -51.99 -38.08 -17.69
CA ILE A 1151 -52.47 -36.76 -17.28
C ILE A 1151 -52.51 -35.91 -18.55
N SER A 1152 -53.67 -35.38 -18.90
CA SER A 1152 -53.85 -34.50 -20.06
C SER A 1152 -54.52 -33.19 -19.65
N ILE A 1153 -54.00 -32.07 -20.18
CA ILE A 1153 -54.58 -30.74 -20.02
C ILE A 1153 -55.15 -30.29 -21.38
N THR A 1154 -56.47 -30.13 -21.45
CA THR A 1154 -57.16 -29.68 -22.67
C THR A 1154 -57.81 -28.32 -22.44
N CYS A 1155 -57.42 -27.29 -23.19
CA CYS A 1155 -58.00 -25.95 -23.12
C CYS A 1155 -58.66 -25.60 -24.46
N GLY A 1156 -59.90 -25.08 -24.44
CA GLY A 1156 -60.59 -24.68 -25.67
C GLY A 1156 -60.80 -25.81 -26.70
N GLY A 1157 -60.74 -27.07 -26.27
CA GLY A 1157 -60.83 -28.25 -27.14
C GLY A 1157 -59.50 -28.69 -27.77
N ILE A 1158 -58.37 -28.06 -27.40
CA ILE A 1158 -57.02 -28.42 -27.85
C ILE A 1158 -56.27 -29.05 -26.67
N THR A 1159 -55.67 -30.22 -26.88
CA THR A 1159 -54.72 -30.80 -25.93
C THR A 1159 -53.48 -29.91 -25.89
N ILE A 1160 -53.25 -29.28 -24.75
CA ILE A 1160 -52.08 -28.43 -24.52
C ILE A 1160 -50.86 -29.28 -24.21
N ASP A 1161 -51.07 -30.32 -23.42
CA ASP A 1161 -50.06 -31.29 -23.02
C ASP A 1161 -50.71 -32.61 -22.52
N GLU A 1162 -50.02 -33.75 -22.68
CA GLU A 1162 -50.46 -35.06 -22.19
C GLU A 1162 -49.30 -36.02 -21.87
N VAL A 1163 -49.02 -36.27 -20.59
CA VAL A 1163 -47.99 -37.24 -20.17
C VAL A 1163 -48.61 -38.61 -19.84
N ALA A 1164 -48.18 -39.67 -20.55
CA ALA A 1164 -48.57 -41.06 -20.31
C ALA A 1164 -47.54 -41.84 -19.45
N TYR A 1165 -47.60 -41.64 -18.13
CA TYR A 1165 -46.66 -42.23 -17.17
C TYR A 1165 -46.91 -43.73 -16.87
N GLY A 1166 -45.86 -44.42 -16.37
CA GLY A 1166 -45.90 -45.84 -15.97
C GLY A 1166 -45.65 -46.85 -17.11
N GLY A 1167 -45.20 -46.38 -18.27
CA GLY A 1167 -44.70 -47.17 -19.41
C GLY A 1167 -43.61 -46.38 -20.16
N GLY A 1168 -43.21 -46.76 -21.38
CA GLY A 1168 -42.48 -45.86 -22.29
C GLY A 1168 -41.11 -45.31 -21.85
N GLY A 1169 -40.43 -45.93 -20.88
CA GLY A 1169 -39.14 -45.48 -20.36
C GLY A 1169 -39.20 -44.66 -19.07
N PHE A 1170 -40.40 -44.33 -18.58
CA PHE A 1170 -40.58 -43.57 -17.34
C PHE A 1170 -40.11 -44.38 -16.12
N PRO A 1171 -39.46 -43.74 -15.12
CA PRO A 1171 -39.14 -44.39 -13.86
C PRO A 1171 -40.38 -44.98 -13.14
N SER A 1172 -40.25 -46.22 -12.66
CA SER A 1172 -41.29 -46.85 -11.83
C SER A 1172 -40.95 -46.60 -10.36
N LEU A 1173 -41.58 -45.59 -9.76
CA LEU A 1173 -41.25 -45.09 -8.43
C LEU A 1173 -42.48 -45.18 -7.52
N SER A 1174 -42.30 -45.81 -6.35
CA SER A 1174 -43.28 -45.78 -5.27
C SER A 1174 -42.78 -44.85 -4.17
N GLY A 1175 -43.62 -43.91 -3.75
CA GLY A 1175 -43.35 -42.90 -2.74
C GLY A 1175 -42.51 -41.72 -3.17
N ARG A 1176 -42.22 -41.57 -4.47
CA ARG A 1176 -41.29 -40.56 -5.00
C ARG A 1176 -41.83 -39.95 -6.29
N ALA A 1177 -41.57 -38.67 -6.50
CA ALA A 1177 -42.04 -37.93 -7.65
C ALA A 1177 -41.20 -38.22 -8.90
N LEU A 1178 -41.85 -38.19 -10.06
CA LEU A 1178 -41.22 -38.09 -11.36
C LEU A 1178 -40.93 -36.62 -11.62
N SER A 1179 -39.66 -36.28 -11.89
CA SER A 1179 -39.24 -34.93 -12.29
C SER A 1179 -38.75 -34.93 -13.73
N LEU A 1180 -39.23 -33.98 -14.52
CA LEU A 1180 -38.77 -33.73 -15.88
C LEU A 1180 -37.44 -32.96 -15.83
N ASP A 1181 -36.46 -33.36 -16.62
CA ASP A 1181 -35.21 -32.61 -16.75
C ASP A 1181 -35.48 -31.19 -17.30
N PRO A 1182 -34.98 -30.12 -16.64
CA PRO A 1182 -35.14 -28.73 -17.09
C PRO A 1182 -34.67 -28.47 -18.53
N MET A 1183 -33.74 -29.28 -19.06
CA MET A 1183 -33.27 -29.16 -20.44
C MET A 1183 -34.35 -29.54 -21.48
N TRP A 1184 -35.40 -30.25 -21.06
CA TRP A 1184 -36.42 -30.85 -21.91
C TRP A 1184 -37.86 -30.44 -21.52
N GLN A 1185 -38.04 -29.26 -20.91
CA GLN A 1185 -39.34 -28.67 -20.54
C GLN A 1185 -40.17 -28.21 -21.75
N ASP A 1186 -40.61 -29.17 -22.57
CA ASP A 1186 -41.54 -28.96 -23.67
C ASP A 1186 -42.54 -30.13 -23.77
N ALA A 1187 -43.75 -29.83 -24.25
CA ALA A 1187 -44.89 -30.78 -24.26
C ALA A 1187 -44.77 -31.94 -25.26
N ASP A 1188 -43.74 -31.96 -26.12
CA ASP A 1188 -43.47 -33.13 -26.98
C ASP A 1188 -42.43 -34.04 -26.33
N ARG A 1189 -41.46 -33.47 -25.60
CA ARG A 1189 -40.38 -34.21 -24.96
C ARG A 1189 -40.76 -34.74 -23.59
N ASN A 1190 -41.64 -34.07 -22.85
CA ASN A 1190 -42.14 -34.61 -21.59
C ASN A 1190 -42.97 -35.91 -21.76
N ASP A 1191 -43.27 -36.33 -22.99
CA ASP A 1191 -43.84 -37.65 -23.30
C ASP A 1191 -42.80 -38.78 -23.36
N VAL A 1192 -41.51 -38.44 -23.38
CA VAL A 1192 -40.40 -39.40 -23.47
C VAL A 1192 -39.87 -39.69 -22.08
N GLY A 1193 -40.12 -40.91 -21.59
CA GLY A 1193 -39.75 -41.29 -20.23
C GLY A 1193 -38.25 -41.24 -19.90
N GLU A 1194 -37.37 -41.24 -20.91
CA GLU A 1194 -35.92 -41.08 -20.73
C GLU A 1194 -35.51 -39.68 -20.23
N TYR A 1195 -36.38 -38.67 -20.39
CA TYR A 1195 -36.15 -37.32 -19.87
C TYR A 1195 -36.71 -37.10 -18.46
N TRP A 1196 -37.29 -38.14 -17.87
CA TRP A 1196 -37.80 -38.13 -16.51
C TRP A 1196 -36.90 -38.94 -15.60
N CYS A 1197 -36.69 -38.42 -14.39
CA CYS A 1197 -35.88 -39.08 -13.38
C CYS A 1197 -36.59 -39.13 -12.01
N ASP A 1198 -35.91 -39.74 -11.04
CA ASP A 1198 -36.34 -39.77 -9.65
C ASP A 1198 -36.12 -38.39 -9.00
N GLY A 1199 -37.21 -37.63 -8.86
CA GLY A 1199 -37.26 -36.31 -8.21
C GLY A 1199 -37.27 -36.35 -6.68
N GLY A 1200 -37.21 -37.55 -6.09
CA GLY A 1200 -37.30 -37.73 -4.65
C GLY A 1200 -38.64 -37.33 -4.07
N LEU A 1201 -38.63 -36.40 -3.11
CA LEU A 1201 -39.86 -35.87 -2.51
C LEU A 1201 -40.52 -34.79 -3.39
N GLY A 1202 -39.83 -34.37 -4.46
CA GLY A 1202 -40.24 -33.36 -5.41
C GLY A 1202 -39.82 -31.94 -5.09
N THR A 1203 -40.01 -31.04 -6.05
CA THR A 1203 -39.70 -29.60 -5.95
C THR A 1203 -40.93 -28.73 -6.20
N PRO A 1204 -42.03 -28.92 -5.45
CA PRO A 1204 -43.30 -28.24 -5.72
C PRO A 1204 -43.15 -26.71 -5.68
N GLY A 1205 -43.50 -26.07 -6.79
CA GLY A 1205 -43.46 -24.63 -7.03
C GLY A 1205 -42.09 -24.08 -7.45
N ALA A 1206 -41.11 -24.94 -7.74
CA ALA A 1206 -39.74 -24.56 -8.07
C ALA A 1206 -39.18 -25.41 -9.23
N PRO A 1207 -38.15 -24.94 -9.96
CA PRO A 1207 -37.54 -25.71 -11.04
C PRO A 1207 -36.99 -27.06 -10.55
N ASN A 1208 -37.25 -28.13 -11.32
CA ASN A 1208 -36.63 -29.44 -11.12
C ASN A 1208 -35.09 -29.35 -11.17
N PRO A 1209 -34.35 -30.17 -10.41
CA PRO A 1209 -32.92 -30.39 -10.66
C PRO A 1209 -32.70 -31.14 -11.99
N PRO A 1210 -31.56 -30.94 -12.69
CA PRO A 1210 -31.19 -31.75 -13.86
C PRO A 1210 -31.15 -33.25 -13.54
N CYS A 1211 -31.56 -34.08 -14.49
CA CYS A 1211 -31.48 -35.53 -14.33
C CYS A 1211 -30.01 -35.98 -14.43
N ASN A 1212 -29.58 -36.82 -13.48
CA ASN A 1212 -28.20 -37.34 -13.42
C ASN A 1212 -27.93 -38.47 -14.41
#